data_AF-A0A958P9Q3-F1
#
_entry.id   AF-A0A958P9Q3-F1
#
_cell.length_a   1.000
_cell.length_b   1.000
_cell.length_c   1.000
_cell.angle_alpha   90.00
_cell.angle_beta   90.00
_cell.angle_gamma   90.00
#
_symmetry.space_group_name_H-M   'P 1'
#
loop_
_entity.id
_entity.type
_entity.pdbx_description
1 polymer ?
#
loop_
_entity_poly.entity_id
_entity_poly.type
_entity_poly.pdbx_seq_one_letter_code
_entity_poly.pdbx_strand_id
1 'polypeptide(L)'
;MSQFKDVLKLLTLVTLLLVSHAGLGAPGGNEHPVFQLVKWELTANPELGRESFIRMGHAILCNLGTQELPNRLKAKLNLHAFQSADHDSQIEMVNLLTDDELKTLIVIPAELKYLEVSEAEFNKLSDHRVFELENGGLEKFRALIQFKKYGMTYYRWPIHPLAKSEDSPVFKMIERLRGQAPKLKKGFLKFNFTSSRSLIVFHDSYDDSISLKISLPKGEGPFKQKAVSMKGWRAWTDHNRWLKAFSPDESNPHLVLLREPYGLALADSTLSIDDGLLARDLKDLLGGAFYYLPVFSVMTDTAGVEIATLNGSDDPYAFWTEHLIRPLAMAISELRARTGAEHTSPHSQNLMVELDSELKPTGRIVLRDFDFYIDDNIFYELNSLGLKSEGLTRSGFQFVGFALRNGFQTLPSWLDDKKFGQWIEQYFQVYRDHFSKVTEIPPETAFDSADIYKYSYWQYVPVLDRDYLTGAKANFHVIYFSTLSRFRDWYLNWLSGKEGAQPINPDLNSTPSQDLSAENKPSAKYQSTNTEPLPLEEFSTFITAKTTFDSLDSRLEIATSEAKSMSLGDRKNWVQRVGMESLAEAHQNSRDPKAIFESLLLVFEIEPLFVHEIAKRNGRNPMKVDESNPYFSKIKNLFNRAEELNSNIALIRSGSKEEVIKSLAVVEKVLIRPYTSNADAFAYRLKREQDSILRGELALALARFAKDDSTVKSFLENNKQLVPQEFVGRVEDVINGRETNCIGIVRQAS
;
A
#
# COMPACT_ATOMS: atom_id res chain seq x y z
N MET A 1 34.35 -49.04 -23.82
CA MET A 1 34.45 -47.56 -23.69
C MET A 1 33.09 -46.85 -23.67
N SER A 2 32.08 -47.21 -24.50
CA SER A 2 30.76 -46.54 -24.44
C SER A 2 29.99 -46.85 -23.15
N GLN A 3 29.99 -48.12 -22.70
CA GLN A 3 29.36 -48.52 -21.43
C GLN A 3 29.93 -47.79 -20.21
N PHE A 4 31.21 -47.40 -20.23
CA PHE A 4 31.82 -46.63 -19.14
C PHE A 4 31.36 -45.16 -19.14
N LYS A 5 31.10 -44.58 -20.33
CA LYS A 5 30.53 -43.23 -20.45
C LYS A 5 29.08 -43.18 -19.99
N ASP A 6 28.32 -44.24 -20.21
CA ASP A 6 26.92 -44.33 -19.78
C ASP A 6 26.81 -44.51 -18.27
N VAL A 7 27.68 -45.32 -17.67
CA VAL A 7 27.78 -45.44 -16.20
C VAL A 7 28.26 -44.13 -15.55
N LEU A 8 29.21 -43.42 -16.17
CA LEU A 8 29.68 -42.13 -15.65
C LEU A 8 28.60 -41.03 -15.76
N LYS A 9 27.81 -41.02 -16.85
CA LYS A 9 26.64 -40.14 -16.99
C LYS A 9 25.56 -40.46 -15.97
N LEU A 10 25.28 -41.75 -15.73
CA LEU A 10 24.31 -42.18 -14.72
C LEU A 10 24.78 -41.80 -13.31
N LEU A 11 26.06 -42.02 -12.97
CA LEU A 11 26.64 -41.59 -11.70
C LEU A 11 26.63 -40.07 -11.55
N THR A 12 26.91 -39.31 -12.62
CA THR A 12 26.85 -37.84 -12.58
C THR A 12 25.41 -37.36 -12.39
N LEU A 13 24.43 -37.99 -13.05
CA LEU A 13 23.01 -37.67 -12.92
C LEU A 13 22.49 -38.04 -11.52
N VAL A 14 22.86 -39.21 -10.99
CA VAL A 14 22.51 -39.66 -9.63
C VAL A 14 23.19 -38.78 -8.58
N THR A 15 24.43 -38.35 -8.80
CA THR A 15 25.12 -37.42 -7.89
C THR A 15 24.51 -36.01 -7.97
N LEU A 16 24.10 -35.54 -9.15
CA LEU A 16 23.36 -34.28 -9.29
C LEU A 16 21.98 -34.35 -8.61
N LEU A 17 21.28 -35.48 -8.72
CA LEU A 17 20.00 -35.72 -8.04
C LEU A 17 20.17 -35.84 -6.53
N LEU A 18 21.23 -36.49 -6.04
CA LEU A 18 21.50 -36.62 -4.61
C LEU A 18 22.05 -35.32 -4.00
N VAL A 19 22.81 -34.53 -4.74
CA VAL A 19 23.31 -33.22 -4.28
C VAL A 19 22.21 -32.16 -4.32
N SER A 20 21.27 -32.21 -5.28
CA SER A 20 20.09 -31.34 -5.25
C SER A 20 19.12 -31.68 -4.11
N HIS A 21 19.07 -32.95 -3.66
CA HIS A 21 18.25 -33.37 -2.52
C HIS A 21 18.96 -33.23 -1.14
N ALA A 22 20.29 -33.17 -1.09
CA ALA A 22 21.03 -33.05 0.17
C ALA A 22 21.29 -31.60 0.62
N GLY A 23 21.12 -30.61 -0.27
CA GLY A 23 21.32 -29.19 0.05
C GLY A 23 20.05 -28.42 0.43
N LEU A 24 18.89 -28.95 0.07
CA LEU A 24 17.56 -28.44 0.40
C LEU A 24 16.80 -29.63 0.97
N GLY A 25 16.72 -29.73 2.31
CA GLY A 25 16.00 -30.82 2.96
C GLY A 25 14.60 -30.97 2.36
N ALA A 26 14.14 -32.21 2.21
CA ALA A 26 12.78 -32.51 1.76
C ALA A 26 11.77 -31.56 2.42
N PRO A 27 10.75 -31.06 1.69
CA PRO A 27 9.86 -30.05 2.20
C PRO A 27 9.24 -30.48 3.55
N GLY A 28 9.71 -29.82 4.62
CA GLY A 28 8.94 -29.34 5.76
C GLY A 28 8.36 -30.31 6.80
N GLY A 29 8.22 -31.61 6.54
CA GLY A 29 7.42 -32.48 7.44
C GLY A 29 7.99 -32.75 8.85
N ASN A 30 9.27 -32.46 9.09
CA ASN A 30 9.94 -32.73 10.39
C ASN A 30 10.31 -31.47 11.18
N GLU A 31 10.15 -30.27 10.59
CA GLU A 31 10.44 -29.01 11.27
C GLU A 31 9.21 -28.56 12.07
N HIS A 32 9.44 -27.91 13.22
CA HIS A 32 8.35 -27.30 13.98
C HIS A 32 7.59 -26.28 13.11
N PRO A 33 6.24 -26.28 13.05
CA PRO A 33 5.51 -25.46 12.08
C PRO A 33 5.79 -23.96 12.15
N VAL A 34 5.97 -23.41 13.35
CA VAL A 34 6.36 -22.01 13.53
C VAL A 34 7.75 -21.71 12.95
N PHE A 35 8.71 -22.63 13.10
CA PHE A 35 10.04 -22.46 12.50
C PHE A 35 9.97 -22.52 10.97
N GLN A 36 9.16 -23.45 10.43
CA GLN A 36 8.93 -23.54 9.00
C GLN A 36 8.26 -22.28 8.44
N LEU A 37 7.32 -21.67 9.18
CA LEU A 37 6.76 -20.35 8.86
C LEU A 37 7.86 -19.28 8.81
N VAL A 38 8.74 -19.19 9.82
CA VAL A 38 9.89 -18.25 9.83
C VAL A 38 10.77 -18.43 8.60
N LYS A 39 11.07 -19.68 8.23
CA LYS A 39 11.89 -20.02 7.08
C LYS A 39 11.25 -19.51 5.79
N TRP A 40 9.98 -19.85 5.53
CA TRP A 40 9.26 -19.34 4.36
C TRP A 40 9.20 -17.81 4.33
N GLU A 41 8.91 -17.18 5.48
CA GLU A 41 8.83 -15.73 5.62
C GLU A 41 10.11 -15.00 5.21
N LEU A 42 11.26 -15.56 5.56
CA LEU A 42 12.56 -14.90 5.38
C LEU A 42 13.27 -15.33 4.11
N THR A 43 13.08 -16.55 3.63
CA THR A 43 13.88 -17.07 2.50
C THR A 43 13.16 -17.04 1.16
N ALA A 44 11.83 -16.96 1.16
CA ALA A 44 10.99 -16.96 -0.04
C ALA A 44 10.35 -15.59 -0.36
N ASN A 45 10.49 -14.58 0.51
CA ASN A 45 9.98 -13.25 0.22
C ASN A 45 10.91 -12.49 -0.77
N PRO A 46 10.45 -12.17 -2.00
CA PRO A 46 11.27 -11.44 -2.97
C PRO A 46 11.54 -9.98 -2.60
N GLU A 47 10.78 -9.39 -1.67
CA GLU A 47 11.01 -8.02 -1.19
C GLU A 47 12.23 -7.93 -0.26
N LEU A 48 12.66 -9.05 0.32
CA LEU A 48 13.85 -9.11 1.16
C LEU A 48 15.10 -9.24 0.29
N GLY A 49 15.66 -8.09 -0.09
CA GLY A 49 16.96 -8.02 -0.76
C GLY A 49 18.14 -8.32 0.18
N ARG A 50 19.31 -8.54 -0.41
CA ARG A 50 20.58 -8.81 0.30
C ARG A 50 20.86 -7.82 1.44
N GLU A 51 20.66 -6.53 1.22
CA GLU A 51 20.82 -5.48 2.24
C GLU A 51 19.94 -5.72 3.48
N SER A 52 18.71 -6.21 3.30
CA SER A 52 17.84 -6.59 4.41
C SER A 52 18.41 -7.79 5.18
N PHE A 53 18.93 -8.79 4.46
CA PHE A 53 19.56 -9.95 5.09
C PHE A 53 20.84 -9.60 5.85
N ILE A 54 21.66 -8.68 5.34
CA ILE A 54 22.85 -8.19 6.04
C ILE A 54 22.46 -7.52 7.36
N ARG A 55 21.49 -6.59 7.34
CA ARG A 55 21.03 -5.91 8.56
C ARG A 55 20.43 -6.87 9.57
N MET A 56 19.59 -7.80 9.11
CA MET A 56 19.02 -8.84 9.97
C MET A 56 20.12 -9.75 10.53
N GLY A 57 21.06 -10.21 9.71
CA GLY A 57 22.17 -11.06 10.12
C GLY A 57 23.08 -10.39 11.16
N HIS A 58 23.42 -9.11 10.95
CA HIS A 58 24.12 -8.28 11.93
C HIS A 58 23.36 -8.24 13.27
N ALA A 59 22.06 -7.95 13.23
CA ALA A 59 21.23 -7.91 14.43
C ALA A 59 21.15 -9.27 15.14
N ILE A 60 21.08 -10.40 14.40
CA ILE A 60 21.11 -11.74 14.99
C ILE A 60 22.43 -11.98 15.72
N LEU A 61 23.57 -11.68 15.10
CA LEU A 61 24.89 -11.89 15.71
C LEU A 61 25.14 -11.00 16.94
N CYS A 62 24.66 -9.76 16.93
CA CYS A 62 24.73 -8.85 18.08
C CYS A 62 23.86 -9.31 19.26
N ASN A 63 22.89 -10.19 19.02
CA ASN A 63 21.96 -10.69 20.01
C ASN A 63 22.08 -12.20 20.24
N LEU A 64 23.05 -12.85 19.61
CA LEU A 64 23.29 -14.28 19.81
C LEU A 64 23.86 -14.47 21.23
N GLY A 65 23.17 -15.26 22.04
CA GLY A 65 23.58 -15.60 23.39
C GLY A 65 24.74 -16.60 23.41
N THR A 66 24.64 -17.64 24.22
CA THR A 66 25.62 -18.75 24.25
C THR A 66 25.40 -19.79 23.15
N GLN A 67 24.46 -19.54 22.23
CA GLN A 67 24.15 -20.46 21.15
C GLN A 67 25.29 -20.54 20.14
N GLU A 68 25.59 -21.75 19.73
CA GLU A 68 26.62 -21.98 18.73
C GLU A 68 26.09 -21.74 17.32
N LEU A 69 26.88 -21.05 16.49
CA LEU A 69 26.59 -20.94 15.06
C LEU A 69 26.62 -22.32 14.39
N PRO A 70 25.80 -22.56 13.35
CA PRO A 70 25.95 -23.73 12.48
C PRO A 70 27.38 -23.87 11.95
N ASN A 71 27.88 -25.10 11.81
CA ASN A 71 29.27 -25.37 11.40
C ASN A 71 29.68 -24.64 10.11
N ARG A 72 28.76 -24.53 9.14
CA ARG A 72 28.99 -23.80 7.89
C ARG A 72 29.30 -22.31 8.13
N LEU A 73 28.62 -21.68 9.09
CA LEU A 73 28.87 -20.28 9.46
C LEU A 73 30.10 -20.13 10.35
N LYS A 74 30.33 -21.06 11.31
CA LYS A 74 31.53 -21.06 12.16
C LYS A 74 32.85 -21.05 11.37
N ALA A 75 32.88 -21.71 10.22
CA ALA A 75 34.07 -21.76 9.36
C ALA A 75 34.47 -20.39 8.78
N LYS A 76 33.52 -19.44 8.69
CA LYS A 76 33.73 -18.11 8.10
C LYS A 76 33.61 -16.99 9.12
N LEU A 77 32.85 -17.20 10.19
CA LEU A 77 32.49 -16.18 11.15
C LEU A 77 32.88 -16.63 12.57
N ASN A 78 33.83 -15.92 13.15
CA ASN A 78 34.17 -16.05 14.57
C ASN A 78 33.30 -15.09 15.38
N LEU A 79 32.33 -15.62 16.13
CA LEU A 79 31.36 -14.81 16.90
C LEU A 79 32.04 -13.88 17.92
N HIS A 80 33.08 -14.36 18.62
CA HIS A 80 33.80 -13.55 19.59
C HIS A 80 34.53 -12.38 18.91
N ALA A 81 35.18 -12.63 17.77
CA ALA A 81 35.83 -11.59 16.99
C ALA A 81 34.81 -10.57 16.47
N PHE A 82 33.67 -11.02 15.96
CA PHE A 82 32.56 -10.16 15.52
C PHE A 82 32.05 -9.26 16.65
N GLN A 83 31.74 -9.84 17.82
CA GLN A 83 31.21 -9.10 18.97
C GLN A 83 32.23 -8.11 19.57
N SER A 84 33.53 -8.33 19.33
CA SER A 84 34.61 -7.45 19.79
C SER A 84 34.99 -6.36 18.77
N ALA A 85 34.54 -6.50 17.51
CA ALA A 85 34.84 -5.55 16.45
C ALA A 85 33.97 -4.28 16.54
N ASP A 86 34.43 -3.19 15.93
CA ASP A 86 33.61 -1.99 15.74
C ASP A 86 32.46 -2.23 14.75
N HIS A 87 31.54 -1.28 14.66
CA HIS A 87 30.33 -1.42 13.85
C HIS A 87 30.62 -1.65 12.36
N ASP A 88 31.57 -0.91 11.78
CA ASP A 88 31.85 -0.98 10.34
C ASP A 88 32.50 -2.33 10.00
N SER A 89 33.44 -2.77 10.84
CA SER A 89 34.06 -4.10 10.76
C SER A 89 33.03 -5.23 10.90
N GLN A 90 32.04 -5.09 11.80
CA GLN A 90 30.95 -6.06 11.93
C GLN A 90 30.13 -6.17 10.64
N ILE A 91 29.78 -5.04 10.03
CA ILE A 91 29.03 -5.01 8.77
C ILE A 91 29.85 -5.65 7.64
N GLU A 92 31.15 -5.36 7.56
CA GLU A 92 32.05 -5.99 6.59
C GLU A 92 32.09 -7.52 6.75
N MET A 93 32.20 -8.02 7.99
CA MET A 93 32.19 -9.47 8.26
C MET A 93 30.90 -10.16 7.78
N VAL A 94 29.75 -9.51 7.96
CA VAL A 94 28.46 -10.05 7.47
C VAL A 94 28.37 -9.96 5.95
N ASN A 95 28.89 -8.88 5.35
CA ASN A 95 28.94 -8.70 3.89
C ASN A 95 29.74 -9.76 3.15
N LEU A 96 30.68 -10.44 3.82
CA LEU A 96 31.46 -11.54 3.26
C LEU A 96 30.65 -12.85 3.11
N LEU A 97 29.47 -12.95 3.74
CA LEU A 97 28.60 -14.12 3.64
C LEU A 97 27.86 -14.16 2.29
N THR A 98 27.67 -15.37 1.75
CA THR A 98 26.83 -15.56 0.56
C THR A 98 25.35 -15.38 0.90
N ASP A 99 24.48 -15.22 -0.10
CA ASP A 99 23.03 -15.09 0.13
C ASP A 99 22.44 -16.30 0.87
N ASP A 100 22.88 -17.52 0.54
CA ASP A 100 22.46 -18.73 1.26
C ASP A 100 22.94 -18.75 2.71
N GLU A 101 24.14 -18.25 2.99
CA GLU A 101 24.69 -18.16 4.34
C GLU A 101 23.95 -17.10 5.15
N LEU A 102 23.62 -15.96 4.54
CA LEU A 102 22.77 -14.93 5.15
C LEU A 102 21.37 -15.47 5.45
N LYS A 103 20.74 -16.18 4.50
CA LYS A 103 19.44 -16.86 4.72
C LYS A 103 19.50 -17.88 5.85
N THR A 104 20.61 -18.61 5.97
CA THR A 104 20.85 -19.54 7.09
C THR A 104 21.03 -18.79 8.42
N LEU A 105 21.70 -17.65 8.40
CA LEU A 105 21.96 -16.84 9.60
C LEU A 105 20.68 -16.19 10.16
N ILE A 106 19.83 -15.61 9.31
CA ILE A 106 18.65 -14.84 9.75
C ILE A 106 17.53 -15.67 10.35
N VAL A 107 17.53 -17.00 10.13
CA VAL A 107 16.56 -17.92 10.74
C VAL A 107 17.02 -18.46 12.10
N ILE A 108 18.25 -18.15 12.54
CA ILE A 108 18.74 -18.54 13.86
C ILE A 108 18.04 -17.68 14.92
N PRO A 109 17.39 -18.28 15.94
CA PRO A 109 16.79 -17.49 17.00
C PRO A 109 17.85 -16.77 17.83
N ALA A 110 17.57 -15.55 18.28
CA ALA A 110 18.50 -14.74 19.08
C ALA A 110 17.81 -14.14 20.32
N GLU A 111 18.56 -13.62 21.30
CA GLU A 111 17.98 -13.00 22.49
C GLU A 111 17.31 -11.67 22.17
N LEU A 112 16.07 -11.47 22.62
CA LEU A 112 15.34 -10.22 22.47
C LEU A 112 15.59 -9.31 23.67
N LYS A 113 16.02 -8.07 23.38
CA LYS A 113 16.17 -7.02 24.40
C LYS A 113 14.81 -6.42 24.74
N TYR A 114 14.59 -6.13 26.01
CA TYR A 114 13.35 -5.50 26.48
C TYR A 114 13.58 -4.58 27.69
N LEU A 115 12.64 -3.68 27.91
CA LEU A 115 12.53 -2.87 29.13
C LEU A 115 11.59 -3.57 30.12
N GLU A 116 11.89 -3.48 31.41
CA GLU A 116 10.93 -3.77 32.47
C GLU A 116 10.24 -2.45 32.85
N VAL A 117 8.96 -2.33 32.52
CA VAL A 117 8.11 -1.19 32.86
C VAL A 117 7.19 -1.61 33.99
N SER A 118 7.34 -1.02 35.17
CA SER A 118 6.41 -1.32 36.28
C SER A 118 5.02 -0.80 35.95
N GLU A 119 3.99 -1.46 36.49
CA GLU A 119 2.61 -0.99 36.37
C GLU A 119 2.44 0.44 36.93
N ALA A 120 3.17 0.78 37.99
CA ALA A 120 3.20 2.14 38.53
C ALA A 120 3.79 3.18 37.55
N GLU A 121 4.80 2.81 36.74
CA GLU A 121 5.34 3.68 35.69
C GLU A 121 4.39 3.77 34.49
N PHE A 122 3.83 2.63 34.08
CA PHE A 122 2.83 2.55 33.01
C PHE A 122 1.63 3.47 33.30
N ASN A 123 1.13 3.44 34.54
CA ASN A 123 -0.01 4.23 34.97
C ASN A 123 0.30 5.73 35.17
N LYS A 124 1.58 6.14 35.20
CA LYS A 124 2.00 7.55 35.27
C LYS A 124 2.02 8.25 33.91
N LEU A 125 1.93 7.50 32.81
CA LEU A 125 1.90 8.07 31.47
C LEU A 125 0.53 8.68 31.16
N SER A 126 0.53 9.71 30.31
CA SER A 126 -0.67 10.52 30.03
C SER A 126 -1.82 9.73 29.42
N ASP A 127 -1.50 8.66 28.67
CA ASP A 127 -2.46 7.67 28.24
C ASP A 127 -1.80 6.30 28.24
N HIS A 128 -2.54 5.28 28.66
CA HIS A 128 -2.07 3.91 28.71
C HIS A 128 -3.27 2.96 28.54
N ARG A 129 -3.04 1.85 27.85
CA ARG A 129 -4.10 0.88 27.50
C ARG A 129 -3.54 -0.53 27.53
N VAL A 130 -4.35 -1.43 28.07
CA VAL A 130 -4.21 -2.87 27.93
C VAL A 130 -5.39 -3.35 27.10
N PHE A 131 -5.13 -4.14 26.06
CA PHE A 131 -6.15 -4.82 25.29
C PHE A 131 -6.06 -6.31 25.56
N GLU A 132 -7.21 -6.90 25.84
CA GLU A 132 -7.36 -8.33 26.03
C GLU A 132 -8.64 -8.77 25.33
N LEU A 133 -8.54 -9.86 24.60
CA LEU A 133 -9.64 -10.56 23.97
C LEU A 133 -9.59 -12.00 24.46
N GLU A 134 -10.70 -12.48 25.04
CA GLU A 134 -10.78 -13.86 25.49
C GLU A 134 -10.60 -14.82 24.31
N ASN A 135 -9.45 -15.50 24.31
CA ASN A 135 -9.10 -16.54 23.37
C ASN A 135 -8.15 -17.55 24.03
N GLY A 136 -7.93 -18.70 23.40
CA GLY A 136 -7.09 -19.77 23.96
C GLY A 136 -5.61 -19.39 24.17
N GLY A 137 -5.14 -18.28 23.59
CA GLY A 137 -3.76 -17.81 23.73
C GLY A 137 -3.54 -16.76 24.82
N LEU A 138 -4.59 -16.12 25.37
CA LEU A 138 -4.48 -14.95 26.26
C LEU A 138 -3.47 -15.12 27.40
N GLU A 139 -3.56 -16.23 28.13
CA GLU A 139 -2.67 -16.54 29.26
C GLU A 139 -1.21 -16.72 28.83
N LYS A 140 -0.95 -17.26 27.63
CA LYS A 140 0.41 -17.38 27.09
C LYS A 140 1.00 -15.99 26.82
N PHE A 141 0.24 -15.08 26.20
CA PHE A 141 0.72 -13.71 25.98
C PHE A 141 0.98 -12.99 27.30
N ARG A 142 0.08 -13.12 28.28
CA ARG A 142 0.28 -12.57 29.62
C ARG A 142 1.55 -13.11 30.25
N ALA A 143 1.83 -14.42 30.20
CA ALA A 143 3.04 -14.99 30.79
C ALA A 143 4.34 -14.46 30.16
N LEU A 144 4.36 -14.26 28.83
CA LEU A 144 5.52 -13.73 28.13
C LEU A 144 5.71 -12.23 28.37
N ILE A 145 4.63 -11.44 28.39
CA ILE A 145 4.70 -9.97 28.45
C ILE A 145 4.60 -9.44 29.89
N GLN A 146 3.77 -10.01 30.75
CA GLN A 146 3.52 -9.56 32.11
C GLN A 146 4.16 -10.52 33.14
N PHE A 147 4.75 -9.97 34.21
CA PHE A 147 5.31 -10.77 35.29
C PHE A 147 5.30 -10.04 36.62
N LYS A 148 5.50 -10.77 37.72
CA LYS A 148 5.62 -10.19 39.07
C LYS A 148 7.08 -10.16 39.53
N LYS A 149 7.49 -9.05 40.15
CA LYS A 149 8.81 -8.88 40.76
C LYS A 149 8.66 -8.00 42.01
N TYR A 150 9.16 -8.49 43.14
CA TYR A 150 9.00 -7.84 44.46
C TYR A 150 7.53 -7.50 44.81
N GLY A 151 6.59 -8.39 44.43
CA GLY A 151 5.15 -8.18 44.65
C GLY A 151 4.48 -7.19 43.69
N MET A 152 5.22 -6.52 42.81
CA MET A 152 4.69 -5.57 41.83
C MET A 152 4.58 -6.20 40.44
N THR A 153 3.58 -5.77 39.67
CA THR A 153 3.42 -6.13 38.26
C THR A 153 4.38 -5.33 37.39
N TYR A 154 4.99 -6.01 36.43
CA TYR A 154 5.84 -5.43 35.39
C TYR A 154 5.40 -5.93 34.02
N TYR A 155 5.60 -5.07 33.02
CA TYR A 155 5.47 -5.39 31.61
C TYR A 155 6.87 -5.44 30.99
N ARG A 156 7.16 -6.51 30.26
CA ARG A 156 8.29 -6.61 29.34
C ARG A 156 7.90 -5.86 28.08
N TRP A 157 8.62 -4.78 27.78
CA TRP A 157 8.44 -4.01 26.55
C TRP A 157 9.60 -4.27 25.60
N PRO A 158 9.43 -5.15 24.59
CA PRO A 158 10.51 -5.49 23.69
C PRO A 158 10.93 -4.31 22.82
N ILE A 159 12.23 -4.22 22.57
CA ILE A 159 12.81 -3.24 21.64
C ILE A 159 13.13 -3.99 20.35
N HIS A 160 12.66 -3.48 19.22
CA HIS A 160 12.90 -4.13 17.94
C HIS A 160 14.42 -4.23 17.66
N PRO A 161 14.97 -5.40 17.29
CA PRO A 161 16.41 -5.61 17.14
C PRO A 161 17.09 -4.74 16.08
N LEU A 162 16.33 -4.29 15.06
CA LEU A 162 16.79 -3.33 14.05
C LEU A 162 16.71 -1.85 14.51
N ALA A 163 16.19 -1.57 15.71
CA ALA A 163 16.11 -0.21 16.25
C ALA A 163 17.24 0.04 17.25
N LYS A 164 17.78 1.26 17.25
CA LYS A 164 18.55 1.76 18.40
C LYS A 164 17.60 1.94 19.58
N SER A 165 17.98 1.47 20.75
CA SER A 165 17.13 1.53 21.95
C SER A 165 16.74 2.94 22.32
N GLU A 166 17.67 3.87 22.20
CA GLU A 166 17.53 5.28 22.56
C GLU A 166 16.55 6.00 21.61
N ASP A 167 16.32 5.43 20.42
CA ASP A 167 15.36 5.95 19.46
C ASP A 167 13.94 5.42 19.69
N SER A 168 13.76 4.40 20.54
CA SER A 168 12.44 3.86 20.89
C SER A 168 11.62 4.88 21.70
N PRO A 169 10.35 5.12 21.34
CA PRO A 169 9.49 6.01 22.10
C PRO A 169 9.34 5.59 23.57
N VAL A 170 9.13 4.28 23.84
CA VAL A 170 9.04 3.81 25.24
C VAL A 170 10.32 4.07 26.04
N PHE A 171 11.50 3.98 25.42
CA PHE A 171 12.77 4.21 26.11
C PHE A 171 12.84 5.65 26.62
N LYS A 172 12.48 6.61 25.77
CA LYS A 172 12.43 8.05 26.10
C LYS A 172 11.40 8.36 27.19
N MET A 173 10.23 7.73 27.13
CA MET A 173 9.19 7.92 28.15
C MET A 173 9.66 7.41 29.52
N ILE A 174 10.26 6.22 29.56
CA ILE A 174 10.76 5.63 30.82
C ILE A 174 12.00 6.38 31.34
N GLU A 175 12.89 6.83 30.46
CA GLU A 175 14.02 7.68 30.82
C GLU A 175 13.56 8.96 31.52
N ARG A 176 12.55 9.65 30.96
CA ARG A 176 11.97 10.85 31.56
C ARG A 176 11.37 10.55 32.95
N LEU A 177 10.60 9.47 33.08
CA LEU A 177 9.97 9.10 34.36
C LEU A 177 11.00 8.74 35.44
N ARG A 178 12.13 8.13 35.05
CA ARG A 178 13.19 7.70 35.96
C ARG A 178 14.26 8.77 36.21
N GLY A 179 14.37 9.77 35.34
CA GLY A 179 15.45 10.76 35.35
C GLY A 179 16.81 10.19 34.94
N GLN A 180 16.85 9.00 34.35
CA GLN A 180 18.08 8.31 33.90
C GLN A 180 17.76 7.27 32.82
N ALA A 181 18.74 6.97 31.98
CA ALA A 181 18.62 5.97 30.92
C ALA A 181 18.21 4.59 31.49
N PRO A 182 17.10 3.99 31.03
CA PRO A 182 16.65 2.71 31.54
C PRO A 182 17.54 1.56 31.06
N LYS A 183 17.82 0.62 31.96
CA LYS A 183 18.64 -0.56 31.65
C LYS A 183 17.81 -1.62 30.90
N LEU A 184 18.26 -1.99 29.71
CA LEU A 184 17.70 -3.14 28.97
C LEU A 184 18.01 -4.47 29.67
N LYS A 185 17.05 -5.39 29.57
CA LYS A 185 17.19 -6.80 29.94
C LYS A 185 17.34 -7.66 28.69
N LYS A 186 17.92 -8.85 28.86
CA LYS A 186 18.11 -9.87 27.82
C LYS A 186 18.02 -11.27 28.43
N GLY A 187 17.97 -12.30 27.58
CA GLY A 187 18.05 -13.73 27.97
C GLY A 187 16.72 -14.41 28.29
N PHE A 188 15.64 -13.68 28.63
CA PHE A 188 14.32 -14.28 28.89
C PHE A 188 13.47 -14.45 27.63
N LEU A 189 13.63 -13.60 26.62
CA LEU A 189 12.90 -13.74 25.36
C LEU A 189 13.90 -14.05 24.26
N LYS A 190 13.54 -14.98 23.38
CA LYS A 190 14.18 -15.20 22.10
C LYS A 190 13.27 -14.67 20.99
N PHE A 191 13.87 -14.41 19.84
CA PHE A 191 13.12 -13.99 18.66
C PHE A 191 13.66 -14.56 17.35
N ASN A 192 12.76 -14.61 16.36
CA ASN A 192 13.08 -14.64 14.95
C ASN A 192 12.43 -13.44 14.24
N PHE A 193 13.06 -12.98 13.16
CA PHE A 193 12.44 -12.01 12.26
C PHE A 193 11.28 -12.65 11.48
N THR A 194 10.42 -11.79 10.93
CA THR A 194 9.45 -12.14 9.89
C THR A 194 9.71 -11.28 8.65
N SER A 195 8.91 -11.43 7.59
CA SER A 195 8.92 -10.50 6.45
C SER A 195 8.48 -9.08 6.79
N SER A 196 7.98 -8.84 8.00
CA SER A 196 7.46 -7.55 8.49
C SER A 196 8.29 -7.05 9.68
N ARG A 197 7.87 -5.94 10.31
CA ARG A 197 8.38 -5.51 11.63
C ARG A 197 7.95 -6.41 12.80
N SER A 198 7.15 -7.43 12.53
CA SER A 198 6.73 -8.40 13.54
C SER A 198 7.85 -9.38 13.81
N LEU A 199 7.92 -9.87 15.04
CA LEU A 199 8.86 -10.90 15.47
C LEU A 199 8.08 -12.14 15.87
N ILE A 200 8.64 -13.33 15.65
CA ILE A 200 8.21 -14.51 16.40
C ILE A 200 8.97 -14.48 17.71
N VAL A 201 8.27 -14.46 18.85
CA VAL A 201 8.85 -14.32 20.19
C VAL A 201 8.46 -15.53 21.03
N PHE A 202 9.41 -16.06 21.77
CA PHE A 202 9.25 -17.26 22.59
C PHE A 202 10.27 -17.27 23.74
N HIS A 203 10.07 -18.08 24.76
CA HIS A 203 11.01 -18.20 25.89
C HIS A 203 11.96 -19.38 25.66
N ASP A 204 11.42 -20.59 25.68
CA ASP A 204 12.20 -21.82 25.67
C ASP A 204 12.08 -22.58 24.35
N SER A 205 10.85 -22.78 23.88
CA SER A 205 10.49 -23.56 22.69
C SER A 205 9.53 -22.80 21.80
N TYR A 206 9.47 -23.16 20.51
CA TYR A 206 8.45 -22.62 19.61
C TYR A 206 7.01 -22.99 20.02
N ASP A 207 6.81 -23.99 20.89
CA ASP A 207 5.50 -24.34 21.47
C ASP A 207 4.89 -23.24 22.35
N ASP A 208 5.72 -22.31 22.82
CA ASP A 208 5.32 -21.13 23.59
C ASP A 208 5.27 -19.85 22.75
N SER A 209 5.51 -19.96 21.43
CA SER A 209 5.73 -18.80 20.57
C SER A 209 4.47 -17.98 20.28
N ILE A 210 4.71 -16.69 20.08
CA ILE A 210 3.72 -15.68 19.71
C ILE A 210 4.27 -14.85 18.55
N SER A 211 3.41 -14.25 17.73
CA SER A 211 3.84 -13.24 16.75
C SER A 211 3.61 -11.84 17.33
N LEU A 212 4.67 -11.08 17.56
CA LEU A 212 4.63 -9.78 18.22
C LEU A 212 4.91 -8.65 17.24
N LYS A 213 3.92 -7.79 17.00
CA LYS A 213 4.02 -6.55 16.21
C LYS A 213 4.45 -5.41 17.14
N ILE A 214 5.64 -4.86 16.91
CA ILE A 214 6.23 -3.78 17.72
C ILE A 214 6.70 -2.60 16.86
N SER A 215 6.95 -1.45 17.48
CA SER A 215 7.44 -0.25 16.79
C SER A 215 8.87 -0.37 16.25
N LEU A 216 9.09 0.20 15.05
CA LEU A 216 10.37 0.37 14.38
C LEU A 216 10.49 1.81 13.84
N PRO A 217 10.85 2.80 14.69
CA PRO A 217 10.71 4.22 14.39
C PRO A 217 11.70 4.74 13.33
N LYS A 218 12.87 4.12 13.21
CA LYS A 218 13.92 4.50 12.24
C LYS A 218 14.39 3.30 11.41
N GLY A 219 13.45 2.51 10.90
CA GLY A 219 13.78 1.48 9.90
C GLY A 219 14.24 2.08 8.58
N GLU A 220 14.92 1.27 7.78
CA GLU A 220 15.29 1.58 6.38
C GLU A 220 14.57 0.64 5.41
N GLY A 221 14.57 0.97 4.12
CA GLY A 221 13.90 0.18 3.08
C GLY A 221 12.38 0.05 3.33
N PRO A 222 11.78 -1.14 3.15
CA PRO A 222 10.33 -1.35 3.31
C PRO A 222 9.84 -1.17 4.75
N PHE A 223 10.76 -1.11 5.72
CA PHE A 223 10.46 -0.99 7.16
C PHE A 223 10.50 0.46 7.68
N LYS A 224 10.65 1.45 6.80
CA LYS A 224 10.83 2.84 7.19
C LYS A 224 9.60 3.40 7.94
N GLN A 225 9.87 3.98 9.12
CA GLN A 225 8.90 4.69 9.96
C GLN A 225 7.65 3.88 10.35
N LYS A 226 7.82 2.59 10.64
CA LYS A 226 6.72 1.75 11.11
C LYS A 226 6.63 1.81 12.64
N ALA A 227 6.19 2.95 13.18
CA ALA A 227 5.77 3.04 14.59
C ALA A 227 4.35 2.49 14.78
N VAL A 228 4.02 1.99 15.97
CA VAL A 228 2.65 1.65 16.37
C VAL A 228 2.12 2.83 17.15
N SER A 229 1.39 3.71 16.47
CA SER A 229 0.73 4.83 17.13
C SER A 229 -0.47 4.37 17.95
N MET A 230 -0.84 5.14 18.97
CA MET A 230 -2.03 4.89 19.79
C MET A 230 -3.30 4.86 18.94
N LYS A 231 -3.38 5.72 17.91
CA LYS A 231 -4.50 5.73 16.96
C LYS A 231 -4.61 4.41 16.19
N GLY A 232 -3.50 3.95 15.61
CA GLY A 232 -3.47 2.68 14.88
C GLY A 232 -3.77 1.49 15.79
N TRP A 233 -3.16 1.47 16.97
CA TRP A 233 -3.40 0.43 17.98
C TRP A 233 -4.87 0.33 18.39
N ARG A 234 -5.54 1.47 18.65
CA ARG A 234 -6.98 1.47 18.98
C ARG A 234 -7.82 0.89 17.84
N ALA A 235 -7.59 1.33 16.61
CA ALA A 235 -8.31 0.80 15.44
C ALA A 235 -8.13 -0.72 15.32
N TRP A 236 -6.89 -1.23 15.42
CA TRP A 236 -6.61 -2.66 15.31
C TRP A 236 -7.24 -3.49 16.44
N THR A 237 -7.22 -2.99 17.68
CA THR A 237 -7.88 -3.68 18.81
C THR A 237 -9.40 -3.68 18.68
N ASP A 238 -9.99 -2.61 18.17
CA ASP A 238 -11.42 -2.54 17.90
C ASP A 238 -11.82 -3.43 16.70
N HIS A 239 -10.98 -3.56 15.65
CA HIS A 239 -11.17 -4.56 14.59
C HIS A 239 -11.17 -5.99 15.15
N ASN A 240 -10.27 -6.29 16.09
CA ASN A 240 -10.24 -7.60 16.74
C ASN A 240 -11.54 -7.91 17.49
N ARG A 241 -12.10 -6.92 18.21
CA ARG A 241 -13.42 -7.05 18.88
C ARG A 241 -14.54 -7.27 17.87
N TRP A 242 -14.58 -6.45 16.82
CA TRP A 242 -15.56 -6.56 15.74
C TRP A 242 -15.56 -7.94 15.11
N LEU A 243 -14.39 -8.39 14.64
CA LEU A 243 -14.24 -9.68 13.99
C LEU A 243 -14.51 -10.85 14.95
N LYS A 244 -14.32 -10.70 16.26
CA LYS A 244 -14.66 -11.76 17.23
C LYS A 244 -16.16 -11.90 17.41
N ALA A 245 -16.88 -10.78 17.41
CA ALA A 245 -18.33 -10.79 17.54
C ALA A 245 -19.03 -11.28 16.27
N PHE A 246 -18.60 -10.80 15.09
CA PHE A 246 -19.35 -11.00 13.84
C PHE A 246 -18.75 -12.04 12.89
N SER A 247 -17.54 -12.54 13.18
CA SER A 247 -16.89 -13.59 12.40
C SER A 247 -16.19 -14.59 13.33
N PRO A 248 -16.95 -15.30 14.20
CA PRO A 248 -16.37 -16.33 15.06
C PRO A 248 -15.76 -17.45 14.20
N ASP A 249 -14.76 -18.14 14.74
CA ASP A 249 -13.90 -19.04 13.98
C ASP A 249 -14.71 -20.18 13.29
N GLU A 250 -15.81 -20.60 13.91
CA GLU A 250 -16.72 -21.64 13.41
C GLU A 250 -17.63 -21.18 12.26
N SER A 251 -17.73 -19.87 12.02
CA SER A 251 -18.66 -19.30 11.03
C SER A 251 -18.09 -19.20 9.61
N ASN A 252 -16.78 -19.40 9.42
CA ASN A 252 -16.11 -19.25 8.13
C ASN A 252 -15.36 -20.54 7.76
N PRO A 253 -15.98 -21.43 6.97
CA PRO A 253 -15.34 -22.69 6.62
C PRO A 253 -14.03 -22.51 5.84
N HIS A 254 -13.86 -21.42 5.08
CA HIS A 254 -12.66 -21.19 4.26
C HIS A 254 -11.67 -20.20 4.87
N LEU A 255 -11.96 -19.62 6.04
CA LEU A 255 -11.13 -18.57 6.63
C LEU A 255 -10.63 -18.96 8.02
N VAL A 256 -9.37 -18.65 8.28
CA VAL A 256 -8.75 -18.60 9.61
C VAL A 256 -8.32 -17.16 9.87
N LEU A 257 -8.74 -16.61 11.00
CA LEU A 257 -8.34 -15.27 11.43
C LEU A 257 -7.25 -15.39 12.50
N LEU A 258 -6.01 -14.97 12.20
CA LEU A 258 -4.96 -14.85 13.22
C LEU A 258 -5.18 -13.61 14.05
N ARG A 259 -6.04 -13.75 15.06
CA ARG A 259 -6.42 -12.69 16.00
C ARG A 259 -5.21 -12.17 16.77
N GLU A 260 -5.31 -10.91 17.17
CA GLU A 260 -4.32 -10.19 17.96
C GLU A 260 -4.88 -9.95 19.37
N PRO A 261 -5.05 -11.00 20.19
CA PRO A 261 -5.87 -10.97 21.41
C PRO A 261 -5.26 -10.18 22.57
N TYR A 262 -3.99 -9.78 22.48
CA TYR A 262 -3.33 -9.06 23.55
C TYR A 262 -2.54 -7.88 22.99
N GLY A 263 -2.62 -6.73 23.66
CA GLY A 263 -1.90 -5.53 23.26
C GLY A 263 -1.62 -4.60 24.42
N LEU A 264 -0.53 -3.85 24.31
CA LEU A 264 -0.21 -2.74 25.22
C LEU A 264 0.04 -1.49 24.39
N ALA A 265 -0.44 -0.35 24.87
CA ALA A 265 -0.12 0.95 24.30
C ALA A 265 0.08 2.00 25.39
N LEU A 266 0.95 2.96 25.11
CA LEU A 266 1.27 4.07 26.01
C LEU A 266 1.55 5.35 25.23
N ALA A 267 1.27 6.49 25.84
CA ALA A 267 1.55 7.80 25.27
C ALA A 267 1.96 8.82 26.35
N ASP A 268 2.85 9.71 25.96
CA ASP A 268 3.34 10.82 26.79
C ASP A 268 3.13 12.15 26.06
N SER A 269 2.08 12.86 26.47
CA SER A 269 1.74 14.19 25.95
C SER A 269 2.83 15.23 26.16
N THR A 270 3.68 15.08 27.20
CA THR A 270 4.80 16.00 27.46
C THR A 270 5.86 15.90 26.37
N LEU A 271 6.04 14.69 25.83
CA LEU A 271 7.02 14.40 24.78
C LEU A 271 6.38 14.32 23.39
N SER A 272 5.05 14.38 23.29
CA SER A 272 4.29 14.20 22.05
C SER A 272 4.66 12.92 21.30
N ILE A 273 4.84 11.83 22.05
CA ILE A 273 5.17 10.50 21.51
C ILE A 273 4.23 9.44 22.07
N ASP A 274 3.99 8.41 21.25
CA ASP A 274 3.25 7.21 21.60
C ASP A 274 4.01 5.95 21.16
N ASP A 275 3.64 4.82 21.76
CA ASP A 275 4.14 3.51 21.40
C ASP A 275 3.08 2.44 21.65
N GLY A 276 3.21 1.30 20.96
CA GLY A 276 2.36 0.17 21.21
C GLY A 276 2.93 -1.14 20.69
N LEU A 277 2.33 -2.21 21.17
CA LEU A 277 2.58 -3.57 20.73
C LEU A 277 1.27 -4.35 20.66
N LEU A 278 1.23 -5.32 19.74
CA LEU A 278 0.15 -6.28 19.58
C LEU A 278 0.74 -7.67 19.45
N ALA A 279 0.18 -8.62 20.18
CA ALA A 279 0.53 -10.02 20.12
C ALA A 279 -0.56 -10.78 19.37
N ARG A 280 -0.14 -11.56 18.38
CA ARG A 280 -0.94 -12.37 17.49
C ARG A 280 -0.81 -13.85 17.84
N ASP A 281 -1.95 -14.52 17.79
CA ASP A 281 -2.06 -15.93 18.14
C ASP A 281 -1.53 -16.86 17.05
N LEU A 282 -0.73 -17.83 17.48
CA LEU A 282 -0.15 -18.89 16.65
C LEU A 282 -0.64 -20.28 17.11
N LYS A 283 -1.65 -20.36 18.00
CA LYS A 283 -2.10 -21.60 18.65
C LYS A 283 -2.26 -22.79 17.71
N ASP A 284 -2.76 -22.57 16.50
CA ASP A 284 -3.06 -23.64 15.54
C ASP A 284 -1.78 -24.31 15.01
N LEU A 285 -0.65 -23.59 15.04
CA LEU A 285 0.67 -24.12 14.68
C LEU A 285 1.36 -24.88 15.83
N LEU A 286 0.97 -24.61 17.09
CA LEU A 286 1.66 -25.13 18.28
C LEU A 286 1.37 -26.62 18.54
N GLY A 287 0.43 -27.22 17.80
CA GLY A 287 0.08 -28.64 17.90
C GLY A 287 0.70 -29.53 16.83
N GLY A 288 1.46 -28.99 15.88
CA GLY A 288 2.01 -29.77 14.76
C GLY A 288 0.99 -30.20 13.71
N ALA A 289 -0.29 -29.87 13.89
CA ALA A 289 -1.37 -30.31 13.00
C ALA A 289 -1.39 -29.56 11.66
N PHE A 290 -0.95 -28.31 11.67
CA PHE A 290 -1.02 -27.43 10.51
C PHE A 290 0.28 -26.66 10.29
N TYR A 291 0.50 -26.28 9.04
CA TYR A 291 1.50 -25.34 8.60
C TYR A 291 0.83 -24.15 7.92
N TYR A 292 1.39 -22.95 8.07
CA TYR A 292 0.91 -21.76 7.38
C TYR A 292 1.94 -21.32 6.34
N LEU A 293 1.58 -21.44 5.07
CA LEU A 293 2.43 -21.07 3.93
C LEU A 293 2.08 -19.66 3.44
N PRO A 294 2.94 -18.64 3.62
CA PRO A 294 2.69 -17.31 3.07
C PRO A 294 2.42 -17.35 1.56
N VAL A 295 1.43 -16.60 1.09
CA VAL A 295 1.05 -16.63 -0.33
C VAL A 295 2.18 -16.12 -1.23
N PHE A 296 3.05 -15.23 -0.75
CA PHE A 296 4.24 -14.87 -1.54
C PHE A 296 5.19 -16.05 -1.72
N SER A 297 5.22 -17.00 -0.78
CA SER A 297 6.04 -18.22 -0.89
C SER A 297 5.43 -19.19 -1.91
N VAL A 298 4.10 -19.27 -1.98
CA VAL A 298 3.39 -19.96 -3.08
C VAL A 298 3.84 -19.42 -4.42
N MET A 299 3.96 -18.10 -4.56
CA MET A 299 4.33 -17.42 -5.80
C MET A 299 5.85 -17.44 -6.11
N THR A 300 6.53 -18.54 -5.80
CA THR A 300 7.95 -18.75 -6.12
C THR A 300 8.16 -20.05 -6.91
N ASP A 301 9.29 -20.14 -7.63
CA ASP A 301 9.69 -21.38 -8.32
C ASP A 301 10.18 -22.48 -7.38
N THR A 302 10.33 -22.19 -6.08
CA THR A 302 10.72 -23.17 -5.06
C THR A 302 9.48 -23.75 -4.39
N ALA A 303 8.95 -23.10 -3.35
CA ALA A 303 7.89 -23.66 -2.52
C ALA A 303 6.59 -23.94 -3.31
N GLY A 304 6.24 -23.07 -4.26
CA GLY A 304 5.04 -23.25 -5.08
C GLY A 304 5.07 -24.51 -5.94
N VAL A 305 6.19 -24.78 -6.61
CA VAL A 305 6.36 -25.94 -7.49
C VAL A 305 6.55 -27.22 -6.67
N GLU A 306 7.36 -27.16 -5.62
CA GLU A 306 7.65 -28.29 -4.75
C GLU A 306 6.39 -28.83 -4.08
N ILE A 307 5.54 -27.96 -3.52
CA ILE A 307 4.30 -28.37 -2.84
C ILE A 307 3.27 -28.89 -3.84
N ALA A 308 3.12 -28.27 -5.02
CA ALA A 308 2.25 -28.80 -6.07
C ALA A 308 2.68 -30.21 -6.50
N THR A 309 3.98 -30.41 -6.71
CA THR A 309 4.57 -31.71 -7.08
C THR A 309 4.40 -32.75 -5.99
N LEU A 310 4.64 -32.38 -4.73
CA LEU A 310 4.45 -33.24 -3.56
C LEU A 310 3.01 -33.76 -3.48
N ASN A 311 2.05 -32.93 -3.87
CA ASN A 311 0.62 -33.26 -3.93
C ASN A 311 0.19 -33.87 -5.28
N GLY A 312 1.14 -34.31 -6.10
CA GLY A 312 0.87 -35.06 -7.34
C GLY A 312 0.45 -34.21 -8.55
N SER A 313 0.66 -32.90 -8.52
CA SER A 313 0.40 -32.00 -9.65
C SER A 313 1.70 -31.60 -10.36
N ASP A 314 1.75 -31.78 -11.68
CA ASP A 314 2.78 -31.27 -12.58
C ASP A 314 2.42 -29.91 -13.20
N ASP A 315 1.21 -29.41 -12.94
CA ASP A 315 0.75 -28.06 -13.29
C ASP A 315 0.55 -27.22 -12.01
N PRO A 316 1.58 -26.45 -11.58
CA PRO A 316 1.46 -25.56 -10.44
C PRO A 316 0.39 -24.49 -10.61
N TYR A 317 0.14 -24.02 -11.85
CA TYR A 317 -0.87 -23.00 -12.10
C TYR A 317 -2.27 -23.55 -11.80
N ALA A 318 -2.63 -24.70 -12.37
CA ALA A 318 -3.93 -25.33 -12.09
C ALA A 318 -4.08 -25.71 -10.61
N PHE A 319 -3.02 -26.23 -9.99
CA PHE A 319 -3.01 -26.58 -8.58
C PHE A 319 -3.31 -25.38 -7.68
N TRP A 320 -2.58 -24.27 -7.82
CA TRP A 320 -2.79 -23.08 -6.99
C TRP A 320 -4.04 -22.29 -7.36
N THR A 321 -4.54 -22.46 -8.59
CA THR A 321 -5.89 -21.97 -8.93
C THR A 321 -6.95 -22.61 -8.04
N GLU A 322 -6.89 -23.94 -7.87
CA GLU A 322 -7.84 -24.69 -7.02
C GLU A 322 -7.60 -24.46 -5.53
N HIS A 323 -6.34 -24.46 -5.09
CA HIS A 323 -6.00 -24.52 -3.67
C HIS A 323 -5.65 -23.19 -3.02
N LEU A 324 -5.49 -22.12 -3.80
CA LEU A 324 -5.28 -20.76 -3.31
C LEU A 324 -6.36 -19.80 -3.80
N ILE A 325 -6.55 -19.66 -5.12
CA ILE A 325 -7.40 -18.58 -5.67
C ILE A 325 -8.87 -18.76 -5.31
N ARG A 326 -9.40 -19.98 -5.50
CA ARG A 326 -10.80 -20.29 -5.16
C ARG A 326 -11.07 -20.18 -3.64
N PRO A 327 -10.28 -20.83 -2.75
CA PRO A 327 -10.38 -20.64 -1.30
C PRO A 327 -10.28 -19.19 -0.85
N LEU A 328 -9.36 -18.41 -1.43
CA LEU A 328 -9.21 -16.99 -1.10
C LEU A 328 -10.47 -16.19 -1.42
N ALA A 329 -11.04 -16.39 -2.60
CA ALA A 329 -12.30 -15.74 -2.98
C ALA A 329 -13.46 -16.11 -2.04
N MET A 330 -13.55 -17.38 -1.64
CA MET A 330 -14.57 -17.86 -0.69
C MET A 330 -14.35 -17.28 0.72
N ALA A 331 -13.11 -17.27 1.20
CA ALA A 331 -12.76 -16.76 2.53
C ALA A 331 -13.04 -15.26 2.67
N ILE A 332 -12.67 -14.46 1.65
CA ILE A 332 -12.90 -13.01 1.67
C ILE A 332 -14.39 -12.68 1.49
N SER A 333 -15.13 -13.45 0.68
CA SER A 333 -16.60 -13.27 0.58
C SER A 333 -17.32 -13.62 1.87
N GLU A 334 -16.93 -14.69 2.57
CA GLU A 334 -17.45 -15.03 3.91
C GLU A 334 -17.19 -13.91 4.92
N LEU A 335 -15.95 -13.43 5.01
CA LEU A 335 -15.57 -12.33 5.89
C LEU A 335 -16.43 -11.09 5.61
N ARG A 336 -16.46 -10.67 4.34
CA ARG A 336 -17.15 -9.45 3.96
C ARG A 336 -18.66 -9.57 4.18
N ALA A 337 -19.27 -10.69 3.77
CA ALA A 337 -20.71 -10.92 3.93
C ALA A 337 -21.15 -10.85 5.39
N ARG A 338 -20.34 -11.32 6.34
CA ARG A 338 -20.73 -11.35 7.75
C ARG A 338 -20.45 -10.05 8.50
N THR A 339 -19.42 -9.33 8.09
CA THR A 339 -18.85 -8.25 8.92
C THR A 339 -18.82 -6.90 8.25
N GLY A 340 -19.00 -6.83 6.93
CA GLY A 340 -18.71 -5.64 6.14
C GLY A 340 -17.24 -5.22 6.13
N ALA A 341 -16.33 -6.03 6.71
CA ALA A 341 -14.91 -5.72 6.78
C ALA A 341 -14.23 -5.99 5.43
N GLU A 342 -13.42 -5.04 5.01
CA GLU A 342 -12.49 -5.16 3.90
C GLU A 342 -11.08 -4.96 4.41
N HIS A 343 -10.18 -5.87 4.07
CA HIS A 343 -8.78 -5.74 4.44
C HIS A 343 -8.15 -4.61 3.61
N THR A 344 -7.45 -3.66 4.24
CA THR A 344 -6.92 -2.47 3.53
C THR A 344 -5.80 -2.81 2.54
N SER A 345 -5.08 -3.88 2.83
CA SER A 345 -3.92 -4.34 2.06
C SER A 345 -3.86 -5.88 1.95
N PRO A 346 -4.78 -6.53 1.21
CA PRO A 346 -4.88 -7.99 1.10
C PRO A 346 -3.81 -8.56 0.14
N HIS A 347 -2.57 -8.14 0.34
CA HIS A 347 -1.44 -8.62 -0.45
C HIS A 347 -0.92 -9.96 0.08
N SER A 348 -0.11 -10.61 -0.74
CA SER A 348 0.45 -11.96 -0.50
C SER A 348 1.22 -12.13 0.82
N GLN A 349 1.66 -11.04 1.46
CA GLN A 349 2.25 -11.07 2.82
C GLN A 349 1.22 -11.21 3.96
N ASN A 350 -0.03 -10.78 3.78
CA ASN A 350 -1.07 -10.84 4.83
C ASN A 350 -1.97 -12.07 4.70
N LEU A 351 -1.71 -12.89 3.68
CA LEU A 351 -2.45 -14.10 3.36
C LEU A 351 -1.50 -15.30 3.45
N MET A 352 -1.97 -16.40 4.05
CA MET A 352 -1.29 -17.69 4.04
C MET A 352 -2.29 -18.79 3.65
N VAL A 353 -1.79 -19.87 3.06
CA VAL A 353 -2.55 -21.10 2.85
C VAL A 353 -2.34 -21.99 4.08
N GLU A 354 -3.43 -22.50 4.65
CA GLU A 354 -3.33 -23.55 5.66
C GLU A 354 -3.04 -24.89 4.97
N LEU A 355 -1.99 -25.55 5.43
CA LEU A 355 -1.60 -26.89 5.01
C LEU A 355 -1.74 -27.83 6.21
N ASP A 356 -2.09 -29.08 5.95
CA ASP A 356 -2.03 -30.13 6.97
C ASP A 356 -0.58 -30.58 7.25
N SER A 357 -0.42 -31.59 8.12
CA SER A 357 0.88 -32.16 8.46
C SER A 357 1.63 -32.82 7.29
N GLU A 358 0.93 -33.15 6.20
CA GLU A 358 1.51 -33.69 4.96
C GLU A 358 1.76 -32.60 3.90
N LEU A 359 1.63 -31.33 4.30
CA LEU A 359 1.75 -30.15 3.44
C LEU A 359 0.70 -30.10 2.32
N LYS A 360 -0.46 -30.73 2.52
CA LYS A 360 -1.59 -30.63 1.60
C LYS A 360 -2.47 -29.43 1.96
N PRO A 361 -2.86 -28.58 0.98
CA PRO A 361 -3.78 -27.48 1.24
C PRO A 361 -5.12 -27.96 1.79
N THR A 362 -5.56 -27.37 2.90
CA THR A 362 -6.84 -27.74 3.56
C THR A 362 -8.05 -27.09 2.89
N GLY A 363 -7.84 -26.14 1.99
CA GLY A 363 -8.87 -25.28 1.41
C GLY A 363 -9.20 -24.06 2.28
N ARG A 364 -8.43 -23.80 3.34
CA ARG A 364 -8.58 -22.61 4.19
C ARG A 364 -7.48 -21.60 3.94
N ILE A 365 -7.86 -20.33 3.97
CA ILE A 365 -6.94 -19.19 3.92
C ILE A 365 -6.83 -18.57 5.30
N VAL A 366 -5.60 -18.30 5.69
CA VAL A 366 -5.26 -17.67 6.95
C VAL A 366 -4.97 -16.20 6.69
N LEU A 367 -5.73 -15.33 7.35
CA LEU A 367 -5.62 -13.88 7.26
C LEU A 367 -5.00 -13.32 8.54
N ARG A 368 -4.05 -12.40 8.40
CA ARG A 368 -3.37 -11.71 9.50
C ARG A 368 -3.28 -10.21 9.25
N ASP A 369 -2.83 -9.48 10.27
CA ASP A 369 -2.65 -8.02 10.28
C ASP A 369 -3.98 -7.28 10.14
N PHE A 370 -4.66 -7.04 11.26
CA PHE A 370 -6.05 -6.57 11.25
C PHE A 370 -6.20 -5.07 10.97
N ASP A 371 -5.66 -4.64 9.84
CA ASP A 371 -5.89 -3.34 9.23
C ASP A 371 -7.05 -3.48 8.25
N PHE A 372 -8.26 -3.21 8.76
CA PHE A 372 -9.49 -3.29 8.00
C PHE A 372 -10.14 -1.91 7.86
N TYR A 373 -11.08 -1.79 6.93
CA TYR A 373 -12.17 -0.85 7.05
C TYR A 373 -13.47 -1.63 7.10
N ILE A 374 -14.37 -1.21 7.99
CA ILE A 374 -15.75 -1.66 8.02
C ILE A 374 -16.56 -0.65 7.21
N ASP A 375 -17.41 -1.16 6.33
CA ASP A 375 -18.38 -0.36 5.60
C ASP A 375 -19.23 0.49 6.57
N ASP A 376 -19.32 1.81 6.36
CA ASP A 376 -20.04 2.73 7.26
C ASP A 376 -21.47 2.25 7.55
N ASN A 377 -22.22 1.86 6.53
CA ASN A 377 -23.63 1.50 6.69
C ASN A 377 -23.76 0.21 7.51
N ILE A 378 -22.87 -0.75 7.26
CA ILE A 378 -22.83 -2.03 7.97
C ILE A 378 -22.39 -1.82 9.40
N PHE A 379 -21.40 -0.96 9.61
CA PHE A 379 -20.95 -0.59 10.93
C PHE A 379 -22.12 -0.05 11.76
N TYR A 380 -22.85 0.94 11.26
CA TYR A 380 -23.96 1.52 12.03
C TYR A 380 -25.11 0.55 12.26
N GLU A 381 -25.39 -0.35 11.32
CA GLU A 381 -26.44 -1.37 11.49
C GLU A 381 -26.05 -2.44 12.52
N LEU A 382 -24.80 -2.94 12.46
CA LEU A 382 -24.35 -4.07 13.28
C LEU A 382 -23.71 -3.68 14.62
N ASN A 383 -23.32 -2.42 14.85
CA ASN A 383 -22.50 -1.99 16.00
C ASN A 383 -23.23 -2.03 17.36
N SER A 384 -23.62 -3.23 17.77
CA SER A 384 -24.08 -3.58 19.11
C SER A 384 -22.96 -3.52 20.16
N LEU A 385 -21.70 -3.46 19.73
CA LEU A 385 -20.53 -3.38 20.60
C LEU A 385 -20.27 -1.96 21.16
N GLY A 386 -20.99 -0.94 20.67
CA GLY A 386 -20.78 0.44 21.08
C GLY A 386 -19.39 1.00 20.70
N LEU A 387 -18.77 0.44 19.66
CA LEU A 387 -17.49 0.91 19.16
C LEU A 387 -17.65 2.29 18.49
N LYS A 388 -16.56 3.06 18.42
CA LYS A 388 -16.54 4.34 17.71
C LYS A 388 -16.10 4.12 16.27
N SER A 389 -16.70 4.82 15.32
CA SER A 389 -16.36 4.69 13.89
C SER A 389 -14.94 5.19 13.55
N GLU A 390 -14.33 6.02 14.41
CA GLU A 390 -13.01 6.60 14.17
C GLU A 390 -11.92 5.52 14.00
N GLY A 391 -11.38 5.42 12.78
CA GLY A 391 -10.32 4.45 12.46
C GLY A 391 -10.83 3.04 12.14
N LEU A 392 -12.12 2.76 12.37
CA LEU A 392 -12.78 1.51 12.00
C LEU A 392 -13.45 1.59 10.64
N THR A 393 -14.05 2.73 10.33
CA THR A 393 -14.81 2.91 9.10
C THR A 393 -14.18 3.96 8.19
N ARG A 394 -14.49 3.89 6.90
CA ARG A 394 -14.04 4.87 5.92
C ARG A 394 -15.09 5.08 4.84
N SER A 395 -15.73 6.24 4.89
CA SER A 395 -16.75 6.62 3.91
C SER A 395 -16.23 6.58 2.47
N GLY A 396 -17.05 6.03 1.57
CA GLY A 396 -16.72 5.86 0.16
C GLY A 396 -15.68 4.76 -0.16
N PHE A 397 -15.14 4.08 0.86
CA PHE A 397 -14.12 3.02 0.70
C PHE A 397 -14.77 1.63 0.83
N GLN A 398 -15.74 1.36 -0.05
CA GLN A 398 -16.44 0.10 -0.11
C GLN A 398 -15.97 -0.67 -1.35
N PHE A 399 -14.93 -1.47 -1.20
CA PHE A 399 -14.48 -2.35 -2.28
C PHE A 399 -14.17 -3.76 -1.79
N VAL A 400 -14.01 -4.70 -2.72
CA VAL A 400 -13.30 -5.97 -2.52
C VAL A 400 -12.02 -5.94 -3.34
N GLY A 401 -10.88 -6.26 -2.73
CA GLY A 401 -9.56 -6.20 -3.36
C GLY A 401 -8.95 -7.55 -3.71
N PHE A 402 -8.10 -7.55 -4.74
CA PHE A 402 -7.17 -8.62 -5.11
C PHE A 402 -5.78 -8.01 -5.33
N ALA A 403 -4.79 -8.42 -4.52
CA ALA A 403 -3.48 -7.75 -4.49
C ALA A 403 -2.28 -8.71 -4.37
N LEU A 404 -2.38 -9.95 -4.87
CA LEU A 404 -1.34 -10.96 -4.67
C LEU A 404 0.02 -10.60 -5.30
N ARG A 405 0.02 -9.82 -6.40
CA ARG A 405 1.24 -9.34 -7.08
C ARG A 405 1.98 -8.25 -6.32
N ASN A 406 1.34 -7.58 -5.36
CA ASN A 406 1.99 -6.49 -4.64
C ASN A 406 3.28 -6.99 -3.97
N GLY A 407 4.41 -6.35 -4.31
CA GLY A 407 5.74 -6.75 -3.86
C GLY A 407 6.56 -7.58 -4.84
N PHE A 408 5.96 -8.03 -5.94
CA PHE A 408 6.62 -8.83 -6.96
C PHE A 408 6.98 -7.99 -8.17
N GLN A 409 8.28 -7.92 -8.48
CA GLN A 409 8.76 -7.35 -9.74
C GLN A 409 8.50 -8.30 -10.92
N THR A 410 8.63 -9.60 -10.68
CA THR A 410 8.46 -10.68 -11.66
C THR A 410 7.62 -11.79 -11.06
N LEU A 411 6.77 -12.42 -11.89
CA LEU A 411 6.02 -13.62 -11.53
C LEU A 411 6.92 -14.87 -11.66
N PRO A 412 6.62 -15.98 -10.96
CA PRO A 412 7.38 -17.23 -11.10
C PRO A 412 7.20 -17.84 -12.49
N SER A 413 8.12 -18.73 -12.88
CA SER A 413 8.19 -19.28 -14.25
C SER A 413 6.94 -20.03 -14.72
N TRP A 414 6.12 -20.54 -13.79
CA TRP A 414 4.88 -21.26 -14.07
C TRP A 414 3.64 -20.35 -14.20
N LEU A 415 3.75 -19.06 -13.86
CA LEU A 415 2.67 -18.06 -13.85
C LEU A 415 3.05 -16.84 -14.69
N ASP A 416 2.70 -16.85 -15.97
CA ASP A 416 2.85 -15.65 -16.81
C ASP A 416 1.76 -14.61 -16.52
N ASP A 417 1.91 -13.41 -17.10
CA ASP A 417 0.97 -12.31 -16.94
C ASP A 417 -0.46 -12.72 -17.37
N LYS A 418 -0.61 -13.47 -18.46
CA LYS A 418 -1.93 -13.92 -18.94
C LYS A 418 -2.61 -14.83 -17.93
N LYS A 419 -1.90 -15.82 -17.41
CA LYS A 419 -2.37 -16.72 -16.35
C LYS A 419 -2.72 -15.97 -15.06
N PHE A 420 -1.92 -14.97 -14.70
CA PHE A 420 -2.24 -14.10 -13.57
C PHE A 420 -3.53 -13.28 -13.80
N GLY A 421 -3.74 -12.83 -15.04
CA GLY A 421 -5.00 -12.23 -15.47
C GLY A 421 -6.22 -13.12 -15.28
N GLN A 422 -6.07 -14.40 -15.62
CA GLN A 422 -7.11 -15.41 -15.39
C GLN A 422 -7.38 -15.65 -13.90
N TRP A 423 -6.36 -15.59 -13.04
CA TRP A 423 -6.55 -15.63 -11.59
C TRP A 423 -7.39 -14.47 -11.06
N ILE A 424 -7.18 -13.25 -11.57
CA ILE A 424 -7.97 -12.07 -11.19
C ILE A 424 -9.45 -12.31 -11.55
N GLU A 425 -9.72 -12.73 -12.78
CA GLU A 425 -11.08 -13.02 -13.25
C GLU A 425 -11.76 -14.08 -12.39
N GLN A 426 -11.06 -15.20 -12.18
CA GLN A 426 -11.59 -16.32 -11.42
C GLN A 426 -11.81 -15.99 -9.96
N TYR A 427 -10.91 -15.19 -9.35
CA TYR A 427 -11.10 -14.71 -7.98
C TYR A 427 -12.41 -13.94 -7.85
N PHE A 428 -12.64 -12.93 -8.69
CA PHE A 428 -13.85 -12.11 -8.61
C PHE A 428 -15.12 -12.89 -8.97
N GLN A 429 -15.05 -13.82 -9.93
CA GLN A 429 -16.17 -14.70 -10.23
C GLN A 429 -16.53 -15.59 -9.04
N VAL A 430 -15.56 -16.28 -8.45
CA VAL A 430 -15.79 -17.18 -7.29
C VAL A 430 -16.24 -16.38 -6.07
N TYR A 431 -15.68 -15.19 -5.87
CA TYR A 431 -16.09 -14.28 -4.80
C TYR A 431 -17.57 -13.94 -4.95
N ARG A 432 -17.99 -13.53 -6.15
CA ARG A 432 -19.38 -13.15 -6.43
C ARG A 432 -20.34 -14.30 -6.16
N ASP A 433 -20.03 -15.46 -6.73
CA ASP A 433 -20.89 -16.64 -6.68
C ASP A 433 -21.00 -17.15 -5.23
N HIS A 434 -19.89 -17.15 -4.47
CA HIS A 434 -19.89 -17.58 -3.06
C HIS A 434 -20.51 -16.53 -2.13
N PHE A 435 -20.27 -15.24 -2.35
CA PHE A 435 -20.96 -14.16 -1.62
C PHE A 435 -22.47 -14.28 -1.77
N SER A 436 -22.93 -14.51 -3.01
CA SER A 436 -24.34 -14.75 -3.33
C SER A 436 -24.89 -15.98 -2.61
N LYS A 437 -24.11 -17.06 -2.53
CA LYS A 437 -24.47 -18.26 -1.76
C LYS A 437 -24.59 -17.99 -0.26
N VAL A 438 -23.71 -17.17 0.32
CA VAL A 438 -23.72 -16.85 1.75
C VAL A 438 -24.85 -15.89 2.12
N THR A 439 -25.17 -14.95 1.23
CA THR A 439 -26.14 -13.86 1.49
C THR A 439 -27.50 -14.06 0.84
N GLU A 440 -27.65 -15.06 -0.02
CA GLU A 440 -28.83 -15.29 -0.87
C GLU A 440 -29.15 -14.13 -1.84
N ILE A 441 -28.23 -13.18 -2.00
CA ILE A 441 -28.33 -12.07 -2.97
C ILE A 441 -28.02 -12.62 -4.36
N PRO A 442 -28.85 -12.35 -5.39
CA PRO A 442 -28.61 -12.90 -6.72
C PRO A 442 -27.28 -12.42 -7.33
N PRO A 443 -26.46 -13.29 -7.92
CA PRO A 443 -25.13 -12.95 -8.42
C PRO A 443 -25.14 -11.87 -9.51
N GLU A 444 -26.17 -11.83 -10.34
CA GLU A 444 -26.37 -10.80 -11.36
C GLU A 444 -26.59 -9.39 -10.79
N THR A 445 -26.91 -9.29 -9.49
CA THR A 445 -27.06 -7.99 -8.81
C THR A 445 -25.77 -7.53 -8.13
N ALA A 446 -24.77 -8.41 -7.99
CA ALA A 446 -23.51 -8.09 -7.34
C ALA A 446 -22.59 -7.30 -8.26
N PHE A 447 -21.94 -7.95 -9.24
CA PHE A 447 -21.05 -7.29 -10.20
C PHE A 447 -20.69 -8.20 -11.39
N ASP A 448 -20.16 -7.62 -12.45
CA ASP A 448 -19.52 -8.32 -13.56
C ASP A 448 -18.03 -7.95 -13.67
N SER A 449 -17.30 -8.71 -14.50
CA SER A 449 -15.92 -8.47 -14.91
C SER A 449 -15.66 -7.04 -15.42
N ALA A 450 -16.66 -6.38 -16.00
CA ALA A 450 -16.56 -4.98 -16.43
C ALA A 450 -16.44 -3.98 -15.26
N ASP A 451 -16.82 -4.38 -14.04
CA ASP A 451 -16.76 -3.55 -12.84
C ASP A 451 -15.40 -3.64 -12.12
N ILE A 452 -14.42 -4.34 -12.71
CA ILE A 452 -13.07 -4.44 -12.15
C ILE A 452 -12.29 -3.17 -12.47
N TYR A 453 -11.75 -2.55 -11.43
CA TYR A 453 -10.82 -1.43 -11.49
C TYR A 453 -9.42 -1.90 -11.14
N LYS A 454 -8.40 -1.27 -11.73
CA LYS A 454 -7.00 -1.46 -11.35
C LYS A 454 -6.43 -0.20 -10.72
N TYR A 455 -5.59 -0.36 -9.69
CA TYR A 455 -4.85 0.76 -9.14
C TYR A 455 -3.74 1.16 -10.10
N SER A 456 -3.82 2.40 -10.58
CA SER A 456 -2.97 2.95 -11.61
C SER A 456 -2.78 4.43 -11.27
N TYR A 457 -1.55 4.90 -11.11
CA TYR A 457 -1.25 6.34 -10.95
C TYR A 457 -2.01 7.03 -9.80
N TRP A 458 -2.06 6.40 -8.62
CA TRP A 458 -2.72 6.94 -7.42
C TRP A 458 -4.25 6.98 -7.45
N GLN A 459 -4.85 6.38 -8.47
CA GLN A 459 -6.29 6.25 -8.58
C GLN A 459 -6.66 4.87 -9.07
N TYR A 460 -7.93 4.51 -8.92
CA TYR A 460 -8.46 3.29 -9.51
C TYR A 460 -9.15 3.65 -10.83
N VAL A 461 -8.75 2.97 -11.90
CA VAL A 461 -9.30 3.16 -13.24
C VAL A 461 -9.98 1.87 -13.70
N PRO A 462 -11.10 1.95 -14.46
CA PRO A 462 -11.73 0.78 -15.04
C PRO A 462 -10.73 -0.01 -15.89
N VAL A 463 -10.83 -1.34 -15.88
CA VAL A 463 -10.05 -2.17 -16.78
C VAL A 463 -10.80 -2.29 -18.12
N LEU A 464 -10.39 -1.50 -19.11
CA LEU A 464 -10.96 -1.53 -20.46
C LEU A 464 -10.61 -2.84 -21.19
N ASP A 465 -11.50 -3.30 -22.07
CA ASP A 465 -11.29 -4.42 -23.02
C ASP A 465 -10.75 -5.73 -22.42
N ARG A 466 -11.02 -5.97 -21.13
CA ARG A 466 -10.46 -7.11 -20.38
C ARG A 466 -8.93 -7.15 -20.39
N ASP A 467 -8.26 -6.00 -20.38
CA ASP A 467 -6.81 -5.86 -20.21
C ASP A 467 -6.26 -6.56 -18.96
N TYR A 468 -7.10 -6.92 -17.99
CA TYR A 468 -6.68 -7.76 -16.87
C TYR A 468 -6.26 -9.16 -17.36
N LEU A 469 -6.85 -9.71 -18.44
CA LEU A 469 -6.49 -10.99 -19.05
C LEU A 469 -5.13 -11.01 -19.73
N THR A 470 -4.58 -9.84 -20.07
CA THR A 470 -3.19 -9.71 -20.51
C THR A 470 -2.24 -9.47 -19.32
N GLY A 471 -2.76 -9.54 -18.09
CA GLY A 471 -2.00 -9.48 -16.85
C GLY A 471 -1.40 -8.12 -16.58
N ALA A 472 -2.25 -7.10 -16.48
CA ALA A 472 -1.81 -5.77 -16.12
C ALA A 472 -0.87 -5.82 -14.90
N LYS A 473 0.30 -5.17 -15.00
CA LYS A 473 1.34 -5.06 -13.95
C LYS A 473 0.87 -4.31 -12.68
N ALA A 474 -0.43 -4.06 -12.56
CA ALA A 474 -1.02 -3.39 -11.43
C ALA A 474 -0.95 -4.30 -10.19
N ASN A 475 -0.58 -3.70 -9.06
CA ASN A 475 -0.48 -4.40 -7.79
C ASN A 475 -1.85 -4.67 -7.14
N PHE A 476 -2.88 -3.92 -7.52
CA PHE A 476 -4.21 -3.98 -6.92
C PHE A 476 -5.28 -3.97 -8.00
N HIS A 477 -6.23 -4.88 -7.86
CA HIS A 477 -7.50 -4.89 -8.60
C HIS A 477 -8.62 -4.84 -7.57
N VAL A 478 -9.67 -4.08 -7.84
CA VAL A 478 -10.78 -3.88 -6.91
C VAL A 478 -12.12 -3.82 -7.63
N ILE A 479 -13.20 -4.08 -6.90
CA ILE A 479 -14.57 -3.77 -7.32
C ILE A 479 -15.18 -2.85 -6.29
N TYR A 480 -15.72 -1.71 -6.74
CA TYR A 480 -16.38 -0.75 -5.86
C TYR A 480 -17.85 -1.12 -5.65
N PHE A 481 -18.23 -1.44 -4.41
CA PHE A 481 -19.64 -1.65 -4.09
C PHE A 481 -20.44 -0.35 -4.02
N SER A 482 -19.76 0.79 -3.85
CA SER A 482 -20.42 2.11 -3.84
C SER A 482 -21.05 2.47 -5.18
N THR A 483 -20.56 1.90 -6.29
CA THR A 483 -21.15 2.08 -7.64
C THR A 483 -22.32 1.12 -7.90
N LEU A 484 -22.56 0.17 -7.00
CA LEU A 484 -23.54 -0.91 -7.13
C LEU A 484 -24.69 -0.66 -6.16
N SER A 485 -25.43 0.44 -6.39
CA SER A 485 -26.49 0.91 -5.47
C SER A 485 -27.51 -0.16 -5.13
N ARG A 486 -27.93 -0.95 -6.14
CA ARG A 486 -28.83 -2.08 -5.95
C ARG A 486 -28.21 -3.08 -4.98
N PHE A 487 -27.05 -3.66 -5.30
CA PHE A 487 -26.34 -4.60 -4.41
C PHE A 487 -26.29 -4.12 -2.95
N ARG A 488 -25.92 -2.85 -2.74
CA ARG A 488 -25.84 -2.25 -1.41
C ARG A 488 -27.16 -2.33 -0.66
N ASP A 489 -28.27 -1.99 -1.32
CA ASP A 489 -29.59 -1.99 -0.68
C ASP A 489 -30.03 -3.42 -0.30
N TRP A 490 -29.76 -4.42 -1.17
CA TRP A 490 -29.98 -5.84 -0.85
C TRP A 490 -29.15 -6.29 0.34
N TYR A 491 -27.88 -5.90 0.36
CA TYR A 491 -26.97 -6.31 1.40
C TYR A 491 -27.33 -5.71 2.76
N LEU A 492 -27.73 -4.43 2.80
CA LEU A 492 -28.23 -3.81 4.03
C LEU A 492 -29.54 -4.44 4.51
N ASN A 493 -30.44 -4.79 3.60
CA ASN A 493 -31.66 -5.49 3.97
C ASN A 493 -31.36 -6.87 4.58
N TRP A 494 -30.46 -7.64 3.97
CA TRP A 494 -30.03 -8.94 4.49
C TRP A 494 -29.42 -8.81 5.90
N LEU A 495 -28.52 -7.82 6.09
CA LEU A 495 -27.87 -7.57 7.38
C LEU A 495 -28.84 -7.16 8.49
N SER A 496 -29.89 -6.39 8.16
CA SER A 496 -30.87 -5.91 9.14
C SER A 496 -31.75 -7.01 9.73
N GLY A 497 -31.73 -8.23 9.16
CA GLY A 497 -32.54 -9.36 9.61
C GLY A 497 -34.05 -9.11 9.53
N LYS A 498 -34.51 -8.08 8.81
CA LYS A 498 -35.94 -7.77 8.66
C LYS A 498 -36.64 -8.91 7.92
N GLU A 499 -37.50 -9.64 8.63
CA GLU A 499 -38.39 -10.66 8.06
C GLU A 499 -39.20 -10.06 6.90
N GLY A 500 -39.15 -10.70 5.72
CA GLY A 500 -39.87 -10.24 4.53
C GLY A 500 -39.02 -9.56 3.46
N ALA A 501 -37.69 -9.55 3.58
CA ALA A 501 -36.77 -9.27 2.47
C ALA A 501 -36.78 -10.41 1.42
N GLN A 502 -37.98 -10.85 1.00
CA GLN A 502 -38.11 -11.55 -0.27
C GLN A 502 -37.59 -10.61 -1.36
N PRO A 503 -36.93 -11.14 -2.39
CA PRO A 503 -36.56 -10.34 -3.52
C PRO A 503 -37.76 -9.55 -4.02
N ILE A 504 -37.69 -8.22 -4.04
CA ILE A 504 -38.60 -7.44 -4.88
C ILE A 504 -38.33 -7.99 -6.27
N ASN A 505 -39.20 -8.90 -6.72
CA ASN A 505 -39.14 -9.50 -8.03
C ASN A 505 -39.33 -8.32 -9.00
N PRO A 506 -38.26 -7.79 -9.60
CA PRO A 506 -38.43 -6.75 -10.57
C PRO A 506 -38.96 -7.49 -11.78
N ASP A 507 -40.20 -7.24 -12.15
CA ASP A 507 -40.66 -7.60 -13.49
C ASP A 507 -39.57 -7.14 -14.47
N LEU A 508 -38.80 -8.08 -15.02
CA LEU A 508 -37.70 -7.86 -15.96
C LEU A 508 -38.19 -7.28 -17.31
N ASN A 509 -39.45 -6.88 -17.38
CA ASN A 509 -40.14 -6.32 -18.54
C ASN A 509 -40.58 -4.86 -18.36
N SER A 510 -40.36 -4.21 -17.21
CA SER A 510 -40.63 -2.77 -17.10
C SER A 510 -39.38 -1.96 -17.45
N THR A 511 -39.17 -1.74 -18.74
CA THR A 511 -38.30 -0.68 -19.26
C THR A 511 -38.70 0.66 -18.62
N PRO A 512 -37.80 1.41 -17.98
CA PRO A 512 -38.10 2.79 -17.63
C PRO A 512 -38.20 3.57 -18.94
N SER A 513 -39.42 4.00 -19.29
CA SER A 513 -39.62 4.93 -20.39
C SER A 513 -38.85 6.21 -20.09
N GLN A 514 -37.84 6.49 -20.92
CA GLN A 514 -37.22 7.79 -21.03
C GLN A 514 -38.31 8.83 -21.32
N ASP A 515 -38.43 9.83 -20.47
CA ASP A 515 -39.00 11.11 -20.87
C ASP A 515 -38.11 12.23 -20.34
N LEU A 516 -37.11 12.57 -21.17
CA LEU A 516 -36.34 13.81 -21.08
C LEU A 516 -36.26 14.36 -22.51
N SER A 517 -37.37 14.94 -22.97
CA SER A 517 -37.40 15.80 -24.14
C SER A 517 -37.86 17.21 -23.74
N ALA A 518 -36.92 18.15 -23.63
CA ALA A 518 -37.11 19.59 -23.82
C ALA A 518 -35.72 20.27 -23.80
N GLU A 519 -35.21 20.58 -24.99
CA GLU A 519 -34.95 21.95 -25.46
C GLU A 519 -33.72 22.66 -24.87
N ASN A 520 -32.66 22.72 -25.66
CA ASN A 520 -32.05 24.00 -26.04
C ASN A 520 -31.07 23.80 -27.22
N LYS A 521 -31.51 24.18 -28.42
CA LYS A 521 -30.60 24.52 -29.52
C LYS A 521 -30.14 25.97 -29.35
N PRO A 522 -28.89 26.28 -29.72
CA PRO A 522 -28.63 27.52 -30.44
C PRO A 522 -27.98 27.24 -31.80
N SER A 523 -28.58 27.82 -32.83
CA SER A 523 -27.94 28.06 -34.13
C SER A 523 -27.21 29.41 -34.10
N ALA A 524 -25.96 29.47 -34.57
CA ALA A 524 -25.55 30.29 -35.73
C ALA A 524 -24.02 30.44 -35.82
N LYS A 525 -23.51 29.98 -36.97
CA LYS A 525 -22.41 30.53 -37.80
C LYS A 525 -21.22 31.20 -37.11
N TYR A 526 -20.10 30.47 -37.10
CA TYR A 526 -18.78 31.02 -37.40
C TYR A 526 -18.16 30.18 -38.53
N GLN A 527 -17.91 30.80 -39.68
CA GLN A 527 -17.03 30.25 -40.71
C GLN A 527 -15.61 30.70 -40.38
N SER A 528 -14.74 29.77 -39.99
CA SER A 528 -13.29 29.93 -40.13
C SER A 528 -12.63 28.57 -40.33
N THR A 529 -11.99 28.41 -41.48
CA THR A 529 -10.93 27.45 -41.85
C THR A 529 -10.92 26.07 -41.17
N ASN A 530 -11.38 25.07 -41.92
CA ASN A 530 -11.28 23.63 -41.70
C ASN A 530 -10.06 23.15 -40.90
N THR A 531 -10.28 22.80 -39.63
CA THR A 531 -9.86 21.54 -39.00
C THR A 531 -10.81 21.34 -37.82
N GLU A 532 -11.69 20.34 -37.88
CA GLU A 532 -12.48 19.97 -36.70
C GLU A 532 -11.52 19.44 -35.62
N PRO A 533 -11.69 19.82 -34.34
CA PRO A 533 -10.89 19.24 -33.26
C PRO A 533 -11.09 17.73 -33.25
N LEU A 534 -9.98 16.98 -33.10
CA LEU A 534 -10.05 15.52 -33.07
C LEU A 534 -10.90 15.07 -31.87
N PRO A 535 -11.80 14.09 -32.03
CA PRO A 535 -12.47 13.46 -30.90
C PRO A 535 -11.44 12.99 -29.86
N LEU A 536 -11.74 13.16 -28.56
CA LEU A 536 -10.78 12.91 -27.46
C LEU A 536 -10.17 11.49 -27.49
N GLU A 537 -10.92 10.51 -28.01
CA GLU A 537 -10.51 9.11 -28.22
C GLU A 537 -9.56 8.92 -29.42
N GLU A 538 -9.81 9.60 -30.54
CA GLU A 538 -8.89 9.61 -31.69
C GLU A 538 -7.58 10.33 -31.33
N PHE A 539 -7.66 11.37 -30.51
CA PHE A 539 -6.49 12.13 -30.07
C PHE A 539 -5.59 11.37 -29.07
N SER A 540 -6.19 10.56 -28.18
CA SER A 540 -5.43 9.66 -27.30
C SER A 540 -4.69 8.57 -28.10
N THR A 541 -5.34 8.03 -29.12
CA THR A 541 -4.77 7.07 -30.08
C THR A 541 -3.65 7.70 -30.93
N PHE A 542 -3.82 8.99 -31.29
CA PHE A 542 -2.88 9.78 -32.07
C PHE A 542 -1.51 10.02 -31.40
N ILE A 543 -1.46 10.04 -30.07
CA ILE A 543 -0.23 10.18 -29.26
C ILE A 543 0.39 8.81 -28.93
N THR A 544 -0.42 7.77 -28.71
CA THR A 544 0.01 6.45 -28.21
C THR A 544 0.42 5.46 -29.30
N ALA A 545 0.02 5.68 -30.55
CA ALA A 545 0.50 4.87 -31.68
C ALA A 545 2.03 5.01 -31.85
N LYS A 546 2.77 3.89 -31.84
CA LYS A 546 4.21 3.80 -32.09
C LYS A 546 4.62 4.68 -33.28
N THR A 547 5.11 5.88 -33.01
CA THR A 547 5.34 6.92 -34.02
C THR A 547 6.80 6.92 -34.45
N THR A 548 7.03 7.11 -35.75
CA THR A 548 8.30 7.59 -36.29
C THR A 548 8.38 9.11 -36.10
N PHE A 549 9.55 9.61 -35.71
CA PHE A 549 9.77 10.95 -35.16
C PHE A 549 9.49 12.11 -36.13
N ASP A 550 9.39 11.87 -37.44
CA ASP A 550 9.23 12.92 -38.45
C ASP A 550 7.87 13.64 -38.44
N SER A 551 6.88 13.12 -37.69
CA SER A 551 5.55 13.74 -37.57
C SER A 551 5.31 14.49 -36.24
N LEU A 552 6.26 14.45 -35.31
CA LEU A 552 6.04 14.93 -33.93
C LEU A 552 5.79 16.45 -33.87
N ASP A 553 6.51 17.26 -34.66
CA ASP A 553 6.41 18.73 -34.64
C ASP A 553 4.99 19.23 -34.97
N SER A 554 4.37 18.71 -36.04
CA SER A 554 3.00 19.08 -36.43
C SER A 554 1.94 18.57 -35.43
N ARG A 555 2.18 17.42 -34.80
CA ARG A 555 1.27 16.85 -33.79
C ARG A 555 1.36 17.59 -32.45
N LEU A 556 2.55 18.04 -32.08
CA LEU A 556 2.82 18.88 -30.91
C LEU A 556 2.12 20.23 -31.04
N GLU A 557 2.12 20.83 -32.23
CA GLU A 557 1.42 22.09 -32.48
C GLU A 557 -0.10 21.91 -32.32
N ILE A 558 -0.67 20.83 -32.84
CA ILE A 558 -2.09 20.47 -32.67
C ILE A 558 -2.41 20.23 -31.19
N ALA A 559 -1.62 19.38 -30.49
CA ALA A 559 -1.82 19.09 -29.06
C ALA A 559 -1.75 20.35 -28.19
N THR A 560 -0.80 21.22 -28.49
CA THR A 560 -0.62 22.50 -27.79
C THR A 560 -1.76 23.46 -28.11
N SER A 561 -2.32 23.43 -29.33
CA SER A 561 -3.47 24.24 -29.73
C SER A 561 -4.77 23.74 -29.09
N GLU A 562 -5.00 22.43 -29.07
CA GLU A 562 -6.19 21.81 -28.47
C GLU A 562 -6.16 21.92 -26.95
N ALA A 563 -5.02 21.68 -26.29
CA ALA A 563 -4.90 21.86 -24.85
C ALA A 563 -5.19 23.31 -24.42
N LYS A 564 -4.94 24.31 -25.28
CA LYS A 564 -5.27 25.72 -25.02
C LYS A 564 -6.77 26.00 -25.04
N SER A 565 -7.56 25.23 -25.80
CA SER A 565 -9.01 25.44 -25.89
C SER A 565 -9.81 24.64 -24.86
N MET A 566 -9.18 23.68 -24.16
CA MET A 566 -9.81 22.84 -23.14
C MET A 566 -9.99 23.54 -21.79
N SER A 567 -11.07 23.18 -21.08
CA SER A 567 -11.24 23.55 -19.66
C SER A 567 -10.20 22.84 -18.77
N LEU A 568 -9.94 23.36 -17.56
CA LEU A 568 -9.08 22.67 -16.58
C LEU A 568 -9.57 21.24 -16.25
N GLY A 569 -10.89 21.05 -16.13
CA GLY A 569 -11.48 19.72 -15.90
C GLY A 569 -11.17 18.75 -17.04
N ASP A 570 -11.32 19.19 -18.29
CA ASP A 570 -11.03 18.38 -19.47
C ASP A 570 -9.53 18.11 -19.61
N ARG A 571 -8.67 19.09 -19.34
CA ARG A 571 -7.21 18.91 -19.30
C ARG A 571 -6.80 17.91 -18.23
N LYS A 572 -7.41 17.95 -17.02
CA LYS A 572 -7.16 16.98 -15.95
C LYS A 572 -7.52 15.56 -16.40
N ASN A 573 -8.73 15.39 -16.94
CA ASN A 573 -9.20 14.11 -17.45
C ASN A 573 -8.32 13.61 -18.60
N TRP A 574 -7.88 14.52 -19.47
CA TRP A 574 -7.01 14.22 -20.60
C TRP A 574 -5.62 13.77 -20.14
N VAL A 575 -4.97 14.50 -19.22
CA VAL A 575 -3.70 14.10 -18.59
C VAL A 575 -3.79 12.73 -17.94
N GLN A 576 -4.92 12.43 -17.29
CA GLN A 576 -5.17 11.12 -16.67
C GLN A 576 -5.35 10.01 -17.72
N ARG A 577 -5.96 10.29 -18.87
CA ARG A 577 -6.24 9.31 -19.94
C ARG A 577 -5.06 9.03 -20.85
N VAL A 578 -4.31 10.05 -21.25
CA VAL A 578 -3.12 9.91 -22.11
C VAL A 578 -2.04 9.07 -21.43
N GLY A 579 -2.12 8.91 -20.11
CA GLY A 579 -1.17 8.12 -19.34
C GLY A 579 0.20 8.74 -19.51
N MET A 580 0.45 9.90 -18.89
CA MET A 580 1.71 10.65 -19.06
C MET A 580 2.97 9.83 -18.73
N GLU A 581 2.87 8.67 -18.06
CA GLU A 581 3.99 7.71 -18.00
C GLU A 581 4.26 7.02 -19.33
N SER A 582 3.31 6.80 -20.24
CA SER A 582 3.57 6.34 -21.62
C SER A 582 4.38 7.37 -22.41
N LEU A 583 4.15 8.67 -22.20
CA LEU A 583 5.03 9.74 -22.71
C LEU A 583 6.40 9.69 -22.00
N ALA A 584 6.45 9.57 -20.67
CA ALA A 584 7.70 9.46 -19.92
C ALA A 584 8.51 8.18 -20.23
N GLU A 585 7.85 7.07 -20.52
CA GLU A 585 8.42 5.77 -20.88
C GLU A 585 8.85 5.78 -22.36
N ALA A 586 8.09 6.43 -23.24
CA ALA A 586 8.56 6.81 -24.57
C ALA A 586 9.80 7.72 -24.49
N HIS A 587 9.90 8.62 -23.51
CA HIS A 587 11.10 9.44 -23.27
C HIS A 587 12.30 8.62 -22.79
N GLN A 588 12.10 7.67 -21.87
CA GLN A 588 13.17 6.79 -21.38
C GLN A 588 13.75 5.92 -22.51
N ASN A 589 12.93 5.59 -23.51
CA ASN A 589 13.32 4.77 -24.64
C ASN A 589 13.81 5.59 -25.85
N SER A 590 13.50 6.89 -25.92
CA SER A 590 14.02 7.78 -26.96
C SER A 590 15.47 8.19 -26.67
N ARG A 591 16.32 8.11 -27.70
CA ARG A 591 17.69 8.65 -27.66
C ARG A 591 17.80 10.04 -28.28
N ASP A 592 16.70 10.65 -28.71
CA ASP A 592 16.67 11.96 -29.35
C ASP A 592 16.36 13.07 -28.32
N PRO A 593 17.35 13.92 -27.97
CA PRO A 593 17.17 15.00 -26.99
C PRO A 593 16.23 16.11 -27.46
N LYS A 594 16.03 16.31 -28.77
CA LYS A 594 15.05 17.27 -29.29
C LYS A 594 13.64 16.81 -28.95
N ALA A 595 13.32 15.56 -29.31
CA ALA A 595 12.01 14.97 -29.04
C ALA A 595 11.69 14.90 -27.53
N ILE A 596 12.70 14.60 -26.70
CA ILE A 596 12.59 14.65 -25.24
C ILE A 596 12.22 16.07 -24.79
N PHE A 597 12.95 17.08 -25.25
CA PHE A 597 12.70 18.47 -24.87
C PHE A 597 11.30 18.93 -25.28
N GLU A 598 10.89 18.68 -26.52
CA GLU A 598 9.59 19.13 -27.05
C GLU A 598 8.42 18.45 -26.35
N SER A 599 8.56 17.17 -26.02
CA SER A 599 7.54 16.47 -25.27
C SER A 599 7.47 16.92 -23.81
N LEU A 600 8.62 17.14 -23.15
CA LEU A 600 8.64 17.72 -21.80
C LEU A 600 8.06 19.13 -21.80
N LEU A 601 8.29 19.91 -22.87
CA LEU A 601 7.68 21.22 -23.04
C LEU A 601 6.16 21.10 -23.20
N LEU A 602 5.67 20.12 -23.96
CA LEU A 602 4.24 19.83 -24.06
C LEU A 602 3.67 19.48 -22.67
N VAL A 603 4.27 18.51 -21.97
CA VAL A 603 3.86 18.14 -20.60
C VAL A 603 3.85 19.36 -19.68
N PHE A 604 4.86 20.21 -19.78
CA PHE A 604 4.95 21.45 -19.01
C PHE A 604 3.82 22.43 -19.34
N GLU A 605 3.47 22.61 -20.61
CA GLU A 605 2.37 23.48 -21.05
C GLU A 605 0.99 22.94 -20.65
N ILE A 606 0.88 21.67 -20.26
CA ILE A 606 -0.37 21.03 -19.86
C ILE A 606 -0.50 20.92 -18.34
N GLU A 607 0.53 20.38 -17.66
CA GLU A 607 0.59 20.22 -16.21
C GLU A 607 2.06 20.14 -15.75
N PRO A 608 2.66 21.28 -15.36
CA PRO A 608 4.07 21.37 -14.98
C PRO A 608 4.46 20.46 -13.81
N LEU A 609 3.54 20.12 -12.91
CA LEU A 609 3.84 19.22 -11.80
C LEU A 609 4.22 17.80 -12.25
N PHE A 610 3.75 17.35 -13.41
CA PHE A 610 4.20 16.08 -13.96
C PHE A 610 5.68 16.14 -14.37
N VAL A 611 6.12 17.27 -14.93
CA VAL A 611 7.56 17.48 -15.25
C VAL A 611 8.41 17.40 -13.99
N HIS A 612 7.93 17.94 -12.87
CA HIS A 612 8.61 17.83 -11.58
C HIS A 612 8.73 16.37 -11.10
N GLU A 613 7.66 15.58 -11.18
CA GLU A 613 7.68 14.17 -10.79
C GLU A 613 8.60 13.33 -11.70
N ILE A 614 8.62 13.61 -13.01
CA ILE A 614 9.56 13.00 -13.95
C ILE A 614 11.01 13.34 -13.54
N ALA A 615 11.30 14.60 -13.21
CA ALA A 615 12.64 15.02 -12.79
C ALA A 615 13.09 14.33 -11.49
N LYS A 616 12.18 14.20 -10.52
CA LYS A 616 12.41 13.56 -9.21
C LYS A 616 12.73 12.08 -9.34
N ARG A 617 11.96 11.35 -10.16
CA ARG A 617 12.19 9.90 -10.42
C ARG A 617 13.55 9.62 -11.05
N ASN A 618 14.08 10.56 -11.83
CA ASN A 618 15.38 10.44 -12.51
C ASN A 618 16.58 10.96 -11.68
N GLY A 619 16.39 11.20 -10.38
CA GLY A 619 17.50 11.57 -9.48
C GLY A 619 18.17 12.91 -9.84
N ARG A 620 17.43 13.86 -10.40
CA ARG A 620 17.91 15.17 -10.89
C ARG A 620 18.89 15.13 -12.06
N ASN A 621 19.21 13.96 -12.61
CA ASN A 621 19.93 13.87 -13.87
C ASN A 621 18.90 13.86 -15.02
N PRO A 622 18.83 14.91 -15.85
CA PRO A 622 17.80 15.01 -16.87
C PRO A 622 18.02 14.01 -18.01
N MET A 623 17.62 12.77 -17.75
CA MET A 623 17.75 11.63 -18.64
C MET A 623 19.21 11.35 -19.05
N LYS A 624 19.45 10.28 -19.82
CA LYS A 624 20.78 9.93 -20.35
C LYS A 624 21.20 10.87 -21.50
N VAL A 625 20.94 12.18 -21.38
CA VAL A 625 21.31 13.18 -22.37
C VAL A 625 22.71 13.70 -22.04
N ASP A 626 23.61 13.64 -23.01
CA ASP A 626 24.95 14.21 -22.91
C ASP A 626 24.87 15.72 -22.63
N GLU A 627 25.65 16.21 -21.66
CA GLU A 627 25.70 17.64 -21.31
C GLU A 627 26.13 18.54 -22.48
N SER A 628 26.87 17.98 -23.45
CA SER A 628 27.25 18.67 -24.69
C SER A 628 26.09 18.87 -25.67
N ASN A 629 24.93 18.25 -25.43
CA ASN A 629 23.78 18.38 -26.30
C ASN A 629 23.11 19.77 -26.15
N PRO A 630 22.78 20.48 -27.25
CA PRO A 630 22.17 21.81 -27.19
C PRO A 630 20.79 21.88 -26.51
N TYR A 631 20.10 20.75 -26.33
CA TYR A 631 18.83 20.67 -25.60
C TYR A 631 18.99 20.40 -24.10
N PHE A 632 20.17 19.97 -23.63
CA PHE A 632 20.40 19.66 -22.21
C PHE A 632 20.10 20.85 -21.30
N SER A 633 20.61 22.04 -21.65
CA SER A 633 20.37 23.27 -20.89
C SER A 633 18.89 23.68 -20.88
N LYS A 634 18.16 23.42 -21.98
CA LYS A 634 16.74 23.71 -22.10
C LYS A 634 15.88 22.75 -21.25
N ILE A 635 16.20 21.45 -21.27
CA ILE A 635 15.55 20.43 -20.43
C ILE A 635 15.79 20.74 -18.95
N LYS A 636 17.04 21.03 -18.58
CA LYS A 636 17.40 21.42 -17.21
C LYS A 636 16.63 22.66 -16.74
N ASN A 637 16.47 23.65 -17.61
CA ASN A 637 15.68 24.85 -17.31
C ASN A 637 14.19 24.51 -17.09
N LEU A 638 13.59 23.64 -17.92
CA LEU A 638 12.21 23.17 -17.71
C LEU A 638 12.04 22.48 -16.35
N PHE A 639 12.98 21.62 -15.96
CA PHE A 639 12.94 20.94 -14.66
C PHE A 639 13.05 21.91 -13.49
N ASN A 640 13.97 22.87 -13.58
CA ASN A 640 14.12 23.91 -12.55
C ASN A 640 12.83 24.73 -12.41
N ARG A 641 12.20 25.12 -13.53
CA ARG A 641 10.92 25.83 -13.52
C ARG A 641 9.80 24.99 -12.92
N ALA A 642 9.77 23.69 -13.19
CA ALA A 642 8.79 22.77 -12.60
C ALA A 642 8.98 22.60 -11.09
N GLU A 643 10.24 22.51 -10.63
CA GLU A 643 10.59 22.43 -9.20
C GLU A 643 10.29 23.73 -8.45
N GLU A 644 10.62 24.88 -9.04
CA GLU A 644 10.26 26.20 -8.51
C GLU A 644 8.73 26.33 -8.38
N LEU A 645 7.99 25.91 -9.42
CA LEU A 645 6.54 25.96 -9.36
C LEU A 645 5.96 25.04 -8.29
N ASN A 646 6.42 23.78 -8.21
CA ASN A 646 5.97 22.83 -7.19
C ASN A 646 6.21 23.35 -5.77
N SER A 647 7.37 23.96 -5.55
CA SER A 647 7.73 24.57 -4.26
C SER A 647 6.77 25.69 -3.89
N ASN A 648 6.44 26.58 -4.83
CA ASN A 648 5.50 27.67 -4.60
C ASN A 648 4.05 27.17 -4.42
N ILE A 649 3.63 26.12 -5.14
CA ILE A 649 2.32 25.48 -4.94
C ILE A 649 2.22 24.89 -3.52
N ALA A 650 3.27 24.23 -3.03
CA ALA A 650 3.31 23.71 -1.68
C ALA A 650 3.19 24.83 -0.64
N LEU A 651 3.89 25.95 -0.84
CA LEU A 651 3.78 27.13 0.02
C LEU A 651 2.38 27.76 -0.03
N ILE A 652 1.70 27.79 -1.18
CA ILE A 652 0.31 28.25 -1.25
C ILE A 652 -0.62 27.36 -0.42
N ARG A 653 -0.41 26.04 -0.40
CA ARG A 653 -1.25 25.11 0.38
C ARG A 653 -1.03 25.25 1.88
N SER A 654 0.21 25.37 2.35
CA SER A 654 0.55 25.20 3.77
C SER A 654 1.49 26.26 4.36
N GLY A 655 1.95 27.23 3.59
CA GLY A 655 2.85 28.28 4.06
C GLY A 655 2.18 29.28 4.99
N SER A 656 3.04 30.10 5.62
CA SER A 656 2.64 31.33 6.32
C SER A 656 2.03 32.36 5.36
N LYS A 657 1.34 33.36 5.90
CA LYS A 657 0.71 34.42 5.09
C LYS A 657 1.71 35.10 4.15
N GLU A 658 2.89 35.43 4.65
CA GLU A 658 3.95 36.11 3.91
C GLU A 658 4.53 35.21 2.80
N GLU A 659 4.69 33.92 3.09
CA GLU A 659 5.13 32.93 2.10
C GLU A 659 4.09 32.74 1.00
N VAL A 660 2.81 32.63 1.37
CA VAL A 660 1.70 32.53 0.40
C VAL A 660 1.69 33.74 -0.52
N ILE A 661 1.75 34.97 0.02
CA ILE A 661 1.74 36.20 -0.79
C ILE A 661 2.92 36.25 -1.76
N LYS A 662 4.13 35.90 -1.30
CA LYS A 662 5.32 35.84 -2.17
C LYS A 662 5.16 34.78 -3.26
N SER A 663 4.66 33.60 -2.89
CA SER A 663 4.45 32.50 -3.84
C SER A 663 3.35 32.81 -4.85
N LEU A 664 2.30 33.55 -4.47
CA LEU A 664 1.28 34.02 -5.41
C LEU A 664 1.90 34.86 -6.54
N ALA A 665 2.76 35.81 -6.19
CA ALA A 665 3.43 36.66 -7.20
C ALA A 665 4.36 35.85 -8.12
N VAL A 666 5.04 34.83 -7.60
CA VAL A 666 5.89 33.94 -8.40
C VAL A 666 5.04 33.08 -9.34
N VAL A 667 3.96 32.48 -8.83
CA VAL A 667 3.04 31.65 -9.62
C VAL A 667 2.37 32.48 -10.72
N GLU A 668 1.88 33.68 -10.42
CA GLU A 668 1.31 34.61 -11.42
C GLU A 668 2.34 35.03 -12.49
N LYS A 669 3.61 35.20 -12.12
CA LYS A 669 4.68 35.60 -13.05
C LYS A 669 5.16 34.45 -13.92
N VAL A 670 5.27 33.25 -13.35
CA VAL A 670 5.81 32.06 -14.03
C VAL A 670 4.77 31.44 -14.95
N LEU A 671 3.49 31.60 -14.62
CA LEU A 671 2.40 30.95 -15.33
C LEU A 671 1.63 31.95 -16.17
N ILE A 672 1.76 31.78 -17.47
CA ILE A 672 0.97 32.52 -18.46
C ILE A 672 -0.46 31.97 -18.54
N ARG A 673 -0.73 30.79 -17.94
CA ARG A 673 -2.00 30.05 -18.08
C ARG A 673 -2.40 29.28 -16.82
N PRO A 674 -3.71 28.98 -16.68
CA PRO A 674 -4.21 28.15 -15.59
C PRO A 674 -3.83 26.68 -15.78
N TYR A 675 -3.39 26.04 -14.69
CA TYR A 675 -3.16 24.59 -14.60
C TYR A 675 -3.99 23.98 -13.47
N THR A 676 -4.35 22.71 -13.61
CA THR A 676 -5.25 22.01 -12.69
C THR A 676 -4.68 21.96 -11.28
N SER A 677 -3.41 21.58 -11.14
CA SER A 677 -2.75 21.46 -9.84
C SER A 677 -2.67 22.78 -9.06
N ASN A 678 -2.51 23.88 -9.80
CA ASN A 678 -2.51 25.24 -9.28
C ASN A 678 -3.91 25.63 -8.81
N ALA A 679 -4.92 25.51 -9.66
CA ALA A 679 -6.30 25.82 -9.28
C ALA A 679 -6.76 25.00 -8.05
N ASP A 680 -6.40 23.72 -7.98
CA ASP A 680 -6.68 22.84 -6.84
C ASP A 680 -5.99 23.34 -5.55
N ALA A 681 -4.74 23.82 -5.64
CA ALA A 681 -4.02 24.37 -4.50
C ALA A 681 -4.64 25.67 -3.97
N PHE A 682 -5.05 26.56 -4.88
CA PHE A 682 -5.71 27.82 -4.53
C PHE A 682 -7.08 27.55 -3.92
N ALA A 683 -7.89 26.69 -4.54
CA ALA A 683 -9.20 26.28 -4.03
C ALA A 683 -9.08 25.61 -2.64
N TYR A 684 -8.07 24.75 -2.46
CA TYR A 684 -7.78 24.11 -1.18
C TYR A 684 -7.45 25.14 -0.09
N ARG A 685 -6.54 26.09 -0.36
CA ARG A 685 -6.18 27.12 0.62
C ARG A 685 -7.35 28.06 0.89
N LEU A 686 -8.07 28.51 -0.15
CA LEU A 686 -9.22 29.41 -0.03
C LEU A 686 -10.30 28.85 0.92
N LYS A 687 -10.57 27.54 0.87
CA LYS A 687 -11.55 26.87 1.76
C LYS A 687 -11.14 26.84 3.24
N ARG A 688 -9.86 27.04 3.55
CA ARG A 688 -9.29 26.85 4.91
C ARG A 688 -8.73 28.14 5.49
N GLU A 689 -8.46 29.13 4.66
CA GLU A 689 -7.90 30.41 5.09
C GLU A 689 -8.90 31.15 5.97
N GLN A 690 -8.46 31.73 7.09
CA GLN A 690 -9.31 32.51 8.00
C GLN A 690 -9.06 34.01 7.89
N ASP A 691 -7.88 34.42 7.45
CA ASP A 691 -7.53 35.83 7.22
C ASP A 691 -8.31 36.37 6.00
N SER A 692 -9.20 37.33 6.22
CA SER A 692 -10.07 37.85 5.17
C SER A 692 -9.28 38.48 4.01
N ILE A 693 -8.20 39.18 4.31
CA ILE A 693 -7.36 39.84 3.30
C ILE A 693 -6.69 38.78 2.42
N LEU A 694 -6.02 37.79 3.03
CA LEU A 694 -5.36 36.71 2.29
C LEU A 694 -6.38 35.87 1.49
N ARG A 695 -7.57 35.63 2.05
CA ARG A 695 -8.65 34.93 1.35
C ARG A 695 -9.12 35.72 0.12
N GLY A 696 -9.25 37.04 0.23
CA GLY A 696 -9.55 37.94 -0.89
C GLY A 696 -8.47 37.94 -1.97
N GLU A 697 -7.20 38.01 -1.57
CA GLU A 697 -6.06 37.93 -2.49
C GLU A 697 -5.96 36.56 -3.19
N LEU A 698 -6.23 35.45 -2.49
CA LEU A 698 -6.30 34.11 -3.08
C LEU A 698 -7.43 34.00 -4.12
N ALA A 699 -8.61 34.57 -3.83
CA ALA A 699 -9.73 34.58 -4.75
C ALA A 699 -9.45 35.44 -5.99
N LEU A 700 -8.84 36.62 -5.82
CA LEU A 700 -8.42 37.47 -6.93
C LEU A 700 -7.34 36.81 -7.77
N ALA A 701 -6.32 36.23 -7.15
CA ALA A 701 -5.25 35.55 -7.86
C ALA A 701 -5.81 34.34 -8.64
N LEU A 702 -6.71 33.54 -8.05
CA LEU A 702 -7.40 32.45 -8.74
C LEU A 702 -8.26 32.96 -9.92
N ALA A 703 -8.99 34.06 -9.73
CA ALA A 703 -9.79 34.69 -10.79
C ALA A 703 -8.92 35.21 -11.94
N ARG A 704 -7.80 35.86 -11.64
CA ARG A 704 -6.86 36.38 -12.66
C ARG A 704 -6.21 35.25 -13.44
N PHE A 705 -5.77 34.24 -12.70
CA PHE A 705 -5.11 33.07 -13.24
C PHE A 705 -5.98 32.31 -14.24
N ALA A 706 -7.30 32.36 -14.07
CA ALA A 706 -8.24 31.54 -14.81
C ALA A 706 -9.44 32.33 -15.36
N LYS A 707 -9.20 33.60 -15.72
CA LYS A 707 -10.24 34.53 -16.20
C LYS A 707 -11.04 34.00 -17.41
N ASP A 708 -10.44 33.10 -18.18
CA ASP A 708 -11.03 32.50 -19.38
C ASP A 708 -11.39 31.01 -19.17
N ASP A 709 -11.28 30.47 -17.94
CA ASP A 709 -11.56 29.06 -17.65
C ASP A 709 -12.93 28.86 -16.98
N SER A 710 -13.79 28.07 -17.64
CA SER A 710 -15.15 27.79 -17.18
C SER A 710 -15.21 27.01 -15.86
N THR A 711 -14.19 26.20 -15.54
CA THR A 711 -14.14 25.42 -14.30
C THR A 711 -13.89 26.34 -13.11
N VAL A 712 -12.92 27.26 -13.23
CA VAL A 712 -12.61 28.20 -12.15
C VAL A 712 -13.72 29.22 -11.96
N LYS A 713 -14.32 29.70 -13.07
CA LYS A 713 -15.51 30.55 -13.01
C LYS A 713 -16.64 29.87 -12.22
N SER A 714 -16.98 28.64 -12.59
CA SER A 714 -18.00 27.85 -11.88
C SER A 714 -17.64 27.62 -10.41
N PHE A 715 -16.37 27.34 -10.10
CA PHE A 715 -15.92 27.19 -8.71
C PHE A 715 -16.14 28.47 -7.90
N LEU A 716 -15.68 29.62 -8.39
CA LEU A 716 -15.81 30.91 -7.68
C LEU A 716 -17.27 31.34 -7.57
N GLU A 717 -18.10 31.09 -8.58
CA GLU A 717 -19.54 31.36 -8.55
C GLU A 717 -20.29 30.50 -7.53
N ASN A 718 -19.97 29.20 -7.45
CA ASN A 718 -20.57 28.27 -6.49
C ASN A 718 -20.03 28.44 -5.06
N ASN A 719 -18.95 29.20 -4.89
CA ASN A 719 -18.29 29.42 -3.61
C ASN A 719 -18.15 30.92 -3.28
N LYS A 720 -19.08 31.77 -3.75
CA LYS A 720 -19.07 33.22 -3.47
C LYS A 720 -18.99 33.54 -1.97
N GLN A 721 -19.57 32.70 -1.12
CA GLN A 721 -19.50 32.82 0.34
C GLN A 721 -18.08 32.69 0.91
N LEU A 722 -17.13 32.15 0.15
CA LEU A 722 -15.72 32.11 0.52
C LEU A 722 -14.99 33.41 0.17
N VAL A 723 -15.55 34.27 -0.68
CA VAL A 723 -14.92 35.54 -1.06
C VAL A 723 -15.39 36.63 -0.08
N PRO A 724 -14.48 37.35 0.60
CA PRO A 724 -14.89 38.47 1.44
C PRO A 724 -15.64 39.53 0.63
N GLN A 725 -16.67 40.14 1.24
CA GLN A 725 -17.64 40.99 0.54
C GLN A 725 -16.97 42.15 -0.23
N GLU A 726 -15.90 42.71 0.32
CA GLU A 726 -15.11 43.79 -0.27
C GLU A 726 -14.28 43.38 -1.50
N PHE A 727 -14.13 42.08 -1.76
CA PHE A 727 -13.43 41.52 -2.92
C PHE A 727 -14.38 41.00 -4.00
N VAL A 728 -15.66 40.74 -3.70
CA VAL A 728 -16.62 40.11 -4.63
C VAL A 728 -16.72 40.86 -5.95
N GLY A 729 -16.93 42.18 -5.92
CA GLY A 729 -17.06 42.98 -7.15
C GLY A 729 -15.79 42.93 -8.03
N ARG A 730 -14.62 42.95 -7.40
CA ARG A 730 -13.32 42.86 -8.11
C ARG A 730 -13.10 41.48 -8.70
N VAL A 731 -13.43 40.42 -7.97
CA VAL A 731 -13.38 39.03 -8.49
C VAL A 731 -14.31 38.88 -9.69
N GLU A 732 -15.53 39.41 -9.62
CA GLU A 732 -16.49 39.39 -10.73
C GLU A 732 -16.01 40.22 -11.93
N ASP A 733 -15.37 41.36 -11.70
CA ASP A 733 -14.81 42.18 -12.77
C ASP A 733 -13.65 41.47 -13.48
N VAL A 734 -12.79 40.77 -12.74
CA VAL A 734 -11.71 39.94 -13.30
C VAL A 734 -12.27 38.77 -14.10
N ILE A 735 -13.25 38.02 -13.56
CA ILE A 735 -13.89 36.88 -14.25
C ILE A 735 -14.60 37.32 -15.54
N ASN A 736 -15.17 38.52 -15.56
CA ASN A 736 -15.89 39.03 -16.73
C ASN A 736 -14.99 39.83 -17.69
N GLY A 737 -13.67 39.84 -17.47
CA GLY A 737 -12.71 40.57 -18.30
C GLY A 737 -12.88 42.10 -18.28
N ARG A 738 -13.58 42.64 -17.28
CA ARG A 738 -13.81 44.09 -17.10
C ARG A 738 -12.62 44.81 -16.45
N GLU A 739 -11.74 44.08 -15.78
CA GLU A 739 -10.49 44.60 -15.20
C GLU A 739 -9.27 44.01 -15.93
N THR A 740 -8.61 44.80 -16.79
CA THR A 740 -7.47 44.34 -17.61
C THR A 740 -6.09 44.77 -17.08
N ASN A 741 -6.04 45.70 -16.12
CA ASN A 741 -4.80 46.30 -15.61
C ASN A 741 -4.72 46.19 -14.08
N CYS A 742 -3.95 45.24 -13.56
CA CYS A 742 -3.76 45.12 -12.10
C CYS A 742 -2.37 44.62 -11.69
N ILE A 743 -1.33 45.45 -11.81
CA ILE A 743 -0.08 45.30 -11.02
C ILE A 743 -0.18 46.15 -9.73
N GLY A 744 -1.38 46.26 -9.15
CA GLY A 744 -1.73 47.38 -8.27
C GLY A 744 -1.48 47.22 -6.77
N ILE A 745 -1.54 46.02 -6.19
CA ILE A 745 -1.61 45.90 -4.72
C ILE A 745 -0.38 45.23 -4.09
N VAL A 746 0.26 44.27 -4.76
CA VAL A 746 1.46 43.60 -4.18
C VAL A 746 2.69 44.51 -4.12
N ARG A 747 2.74 45.61 -4.89
CA ARG A 747 3.85 46.58 -4.85
C ARG A 747 3.82 47.58 -3.69
N GLN A 748 2.73 47.68 -2.94
CA GLN A 748 2.68 48.58 -1.78
C GLN A 748 3.15 47.93 -0.47
N ALA A 749 3.51 46.63 -0.50
CA ALA A 749 3.99 45.89 0.67
C ALA A 749 5.43 45.35 0.51
N SER A 750 6.19 45.82 -0.49
CA SER A 750 7.61 45.48 -0.72
C SER A 750 8.53 46.66 -0.50
#